data_AF-A0A1F5Q559-F1
#
_entry.id   AF-A0A1F5Q559-F1
#
_cell.length_a   1.000
_cell.length_b   1.000
_cell.length_c   1.000
_cell.angle_alpha   90.00
_cell.angle_beta   90.00
_cell.angle_gamma   90.00
#
_symmetry.space_group_name_H-M   'P 1'
#
loop_
_entity.id
_entity.type
_entity.pdbx_description
1 polymer ?
#
loop_
_entity_poly.entity_id
_entity_poly.type
_entity_poly.pdbx_seq_one_letter_code
_entity_poly.pdbx_strand_id
1 'polypeptide(L)'
;MLEFIKRKSAVGEQHVMTAQTTGSNKSVVSAVDISRFDKIINWCLYALIVIVPILFLPITSELRDFNKQNFIFFLMVVMIGVWIIKILSTRRTTWVKTSLDLIFLIYLVIYFLACLISIDRVSSFLGYYGRFTGSFISVFSLVILYFIVVNNVRSQKVFEKIINCYLIGSGLALVYSLLQLLGIYIIPVAATHTRGFNPIGGLVSLAIYAALSLAFFQWVFFAQLANSRLKNIMLWLLSLLALAILFLINAFVAWIVLAISLIGLLALAMGAGAESSQGVSSRPWHWKPMLFLIVSVLFIAFQFLPPALNPRNMISFNLPTEIQLSNSTTWSLVSNSLKGSLKTAVLGSGPGTTGIVFGDIKPESLNKTIVWNLNFDRASSEIANIIIETGVVGFLAFELAAVLFFFFALFFLLKQSSHLGWKFALGAFILWLAMYITHFFYFFNTTFYFIYWLSVGLFMAAAHMKTAPEEPNSFSLAQSPRSALSWMFVSLLILAMLLVGTFFEAAVYGGEVSYAAGQKELNQSKPDYAKVSVDFTRAITLNPYRDVYLLGYGQNLFFQASQEAAKPNPDIKQIQTWMRNLIAAGKKSTEISSAKASNWSALAQFYTNIRGLVSGTDAHIIDSWQKAIERDPKNPALYVRLGLAYSIASDIIDPSIAGTGADADQDGLADTVEQQLGSAPNNSDTNANGVSDGDEVKAGFNPVTGLKLAGQQLSQFVRTDGAMLKKAEDALNKAIELKPNLPDSYIALARVQEKGGQLAEAKKQLDAAAKQFPNNADILFEQGRITFNQRDYTAAEKIFKTVISLAPNHANAHYSLGLIYQQRGDIANALAEFEKAEEIAGPNVELEKLINQLKTPPTP
;
A
#
# COMPACT_ATOMS: atom_id res chain seq x y z
N MET A 1 34.48 -23.86 -97.09
CA MET A 1 34.46 -23.05 -95.86
C MET A 1 33.32 -22.03 -95.93
N LEU A 2 32.05 -22.40 -95.75
CA LEU A 2 31.16 -23.48 -96.22
C LEU A 2 29.82 -23.18 -95.50
N GLU A 3 28.78 -22.86 -96.28
CA GLU A 3 27.39 -22.57 -95.88
C GLU A 3 27.19 -21.25 -95.09
N PHE A 4 26.79 -20.11 -95.67
CA PHE A 4 25.86 -19.81 -96.76
C PHE A 4 24.39 -20.17 -96.44
N ILE A 5 23.56 -19.11 -96.43
CA ILE A 5 22.10 -19.06 -96.67
C ILE A 5 21.20 -19.31 -95.43
N LYS A 6 20.52 -18.28 -94.91
CA LYS A 6 19.19 -17.73 -95.32
C LYS A 6 18.01 -18.68 -95.02
N ARG A 7 16.93 -18.04 -94.54
CA ARG A 7 15.50 -18.40 -94.62
C ARG A 7 14.86 -19.21 -93.48
N LYS A 8 13.71 -18.66 -93.04
CA LYS A 8 12.38 -19.28 -92.86
C LYS A 8 12.29 -20.45 -91.87
N SER A 9 11.50 -20.31 -90.80
CA SER A 9 10.05 -20.48 -90.76
C SER A 9 9.64 -21.87 -90.29
N ALA A 10 8.65 -21.88 -89.40
CA ALA A 10 7.48 -22.74 -89.47
C ALA A 10 7.63 -24.22 -89.07
N VAL A 11 6.77 -24.56 -88.10
CA VAL A 11 5.88 -25.74 -88.10
C VAL A 11 6.52 -27.07 -87.72
N GLY A 12 5.85 -27.80 -86.83
CA GLY A 12 6.15 -29.20 -86.62
C GLY A 12 5.56 -29.79 -85.34
N GLU A 13 4.24 -29.85 -85.27
CA GLU A 13 3.50 -30.75 -84.40
C GLU A 13 3.98 -32.22 -84.49
N GLN A 14 3.78 -32.94 -83.37
CA GLN A 14 3.48 -34.38 -83.20
C GLN A 14 4.52 -35.30 -82.54
N HIS A 15 4.07 -35.80 -81.37
CA HIS A 15 4.21 -37.11 -80.73
C HIS A 15 5.39 -38.02 -81.07
N VAL A 16 6.07 -38.52 -80.02
CA VAL A 16 5.97 -39.92 -79.52
C VAL A 16 6.65 -39.99 -78.15
N MET A 17 6.01 -40.70 -77.21
CA MET A 17 6.52 -40.95 -75.86
C MET A 17 7.80 -41.78 -75.86
N THR A 18 8.77 -41.42 -75.01
CA THR A 18 9.59 -42.39 -74.26
C THR A 18 10.19 -41.76 -72.99
N ALA A 19 9.72 -42.29 -71.86
CA ALA A 19 10.38 -42.49 -70.56
C ALA A 19 11.36 -41.44 -69.98
N GLN A 20 10.94 -40.92 -68.82
CA GLN A 20 11.72 -40.76 -67.58
C GLN A 20 12.95 -39.84 -67.59
N THR A 21 12.83 -38.68 -66.95
CA THR A 21 13.42 -38.38 -65.62
C THR A 21 13.55 -36.87 -65.42
N THR A 22 12.97 -36.37 -64.31
CA THR A 22 13.49 -35.37 -63.36
C THR A 22 12.34 -34.54 -62.80
N GLY A 23 11.98 -34.91 -61.57
CA GLY A 23 10.90 -34.31 -60.81
C GLY A 23 11.16 -32.85 -60.46
N SER A 24 10.07 -32.10 -60.40
CA SER A 24 9.98 -30.79 -59.80
C SER A 24 10.49 -30.84 -58.35
N ASN A 25 11.62 -30.22 -58.08
CA ASN A 25 12.00 -29.89 -56.72
C ASN A 25 11.28 -28.59 -56.33
N LYS A 26 9.97 -28.72 -56.01
CA LYS A 26 9.30 -27.73 -55.15
C LYS A 26 10.05 -27.79 -53.82
N SER A 27 10.86 -26.78 -53.52
CA SER A 27 11.39 -26.58 -52.18
C SER A 27 10.21 -26.36 -51.24
N VAL A 28 9.83 -27.42 -50.55
CA VAL A 28 8.91 -27.42 -49.42
C VAL A 28 9.61 -26.68 -48.28
N VAL A 29 9.56 -25.35 -48.30
CA VAL A 29 9.67 -24.56 -47.07
C VAL A 29 8.25 -24.47 -46.54
N SER A 30 7.97 -25.20 -45.46
CA SER A 30 6.68 -25.15 -44.77
C SER A 30 6.32 -23.68 -44.47
N ALA A 31 5.22 -23.20 -45.04
CA ALA A 31 4.68 -21.90 -44.69
C ALA A 31 4.34 -21.92 -43.20
N VAL A 32 5.05 -21.11 -42.40
CA VAL A 32 4.81 -21.00 -40.96
C VAL A 32 3.34 -20.60 -40.75
N ASP A 33 2.59 -21.41 -39.99
CA ASP A 33 1.16 -21.18 -39.71
C ASP A 33 0.98 -19.99 -38.74
N ILE A 34 0.87 -18.80 -39.31
CA ILE A 34 0.71 -17.53 -38.58
C ILE A 34 -0.52 -17.56 -37.65
N SER A 35 -1.56 -18.31 -38.02
CA SER A 35 -2.83 -18.36 -37.29
C SER A 35 -2.67 -18.93 -35.88
N ARG A 36 -1.66 -19.76 -35.63
CA ARG A 36 -1.40 -20.35 -34.31
C ARG A 36 -0.91 -19.30 -33.31
N PHE A 37 -0.01 -18.42 -33.73
CA PHE A 37 0.50 -17.35 -32.86
C PHE A 37 -0.61 -16.39 -32.45
N ASP A 38 -1.45 -15.98 -33.41
CA ASP A 38 -2.59 -15.09 -33.13
C ASP A 38 -3.61 -15.73 -32.21
N LYS A 39 -3.82 -17.05 -32.31
CA LYS A 39 -4.68 -17.78 -31.37
C LYS A 39 -4.12 -17.74 -29.95
N ILE A 40 -2.82 -17.93 -29.76
CA ILE A 40 -2.20 -17.89 -28.42
C ILE A 40 -2.33 -16.50 -27.81
N ILE A 41 -2.00 -15.44 -28.57
CA ILE A 41 -2.13 -14.05 -28.10
C ILE A 41 -3.59 -13.75 -27.72
N ASN A 42 -4.54 -14.13 -28.57
CA ASN A 42 -5.96 -13.92 -28.28
C ASN A 42 -6.44 -14.68 -27.04
N TRP A 43 -6.00 -15.92 -26.83
CA TRP A 43 -6.34 -16.67 -25.61
C TRP A 43 -5.77 -16.04 -24.34
N CYS A 44 -4.55 -15.52 -24.39
CA CYS A 44 -3.96 -14.75 -23.29
C CYS A 44 -4.77 -13.48 -23.01
N LEU A 45 -5.18 -12.75 -24.06
CA LEU A 45 -6.03 -11.57 -23.93
C LEU A 45 -7.40 -11.92 -23.32
N TYR A 46 -8.03 -13.01 -23.76
CA TYR A 46 -9.29 -13.48 -23.19
C TYR A 46 -9.15 -13.85 -21.71
N ALA A 47 -8.05 -14.51 -21.34
CA ALA A 47 -7.74 -14.85 -19.96
C ALA A 47 -7.59 -13.59 -19.10
N LEU A 48 -6.88 -12.56 -19.57
CA LEU A 48 -6.77 -11.27 -18.87
C LEU A 48 -8.15 -10.66 -18.59
N ILE A 49 -9.00 -10.59 -19.60
CA ILE A 49 -10.31 -9.94 -19.51
C ILE A 49 -11.25 -10.67 -18.53
N VAL A 50 -11.18 -12.01 -18.48
CA VAL A 50 -12.01 -12.79 -17.56
C VAL A 50 -11.44 -12.79 -16.14
N ILE A 51 -10.13 -12.96 -15.98
CA ILE A 51 -9.50 -13.29 -14.69
C ILE A 51 -9.17 -12.03 -13.88
N VAL A 52 -8.70 -10.93 -14.49
CA VAL A 52 -8.35 -9.70 -13.75
C VAL A 52 -9.46 -9.17 -12.82
N PRO A 53 -10.75 -9.12 -13.20
CA PRO A 53 -11.80 -8.64 -12.30
C PRO A 53 -12.19 -9.62 -11.18
N ILE A 54 -11.76 -10.89 -11.24
CA ILE A 54 -12.10 -11.92 -10.23
C ILE A 54 -10.89 -12.42 -9.43
N LEU A 55 -9.67 -12.12 -9.86
CA LEU A 55 -8.46 -12.67 -9.26
C LEU A 55 -8.17 -12.04 -7.90
N PHE A 56 -8.06 -12.92 -6.90
CA PHE A 56 -7.41 -12.67 -5.61
C PHE A 56 -6.83 -13.98 -5.08
N LEU A 57 -5.71 -13.92 -4.36
CA LEU A 57 -5.05 -15.10 -3.79
C LEU A 57 -4.68 -14.88 -2.32
N PRO A 58 -4.92 -15.84 -1.41
CA PRO A 58 -4.66 -15.71 0.02
C PRO A 58 -3.24 -16.12 0.44
N ILE A 59 -2.30 -16.15 -0.51
CA ILE A 59 -0.91 -16.60 -0.29
C ILE A 59 0.09 -15.44 -0.25
N THR A 60 -0.38 -14.21 -0.47
CA THR A 60 0.41 -12.97 -0.46
C THR A 60 -0.14 -12.01 0.60
N SER A 61 0.67 -11.03 0.99
CA SER A 61 0.32 -10.03 2.01
C SER A 61 -0.85 -9.13 1.55
N GLU A 62 -0.85 -8.75 0.28
CA GLU A 62 -1.95 -8.08 -0.41
C GLU A 62 -2.68 -9.08 -1.33
N LEU A 63 -3.98 -9.26 -1.13
CA LEU A 63 -4.73 -10.35 -1.75
C LEU A 63 -5.15 -10.08 -3.20
N ARG A 64 -5.29 -8.81 -3.62
CA ARG A 64 -5.95 -8.41 -4.88
C ARG A 64 -4.98 -7.81 -5.89
N ASP A 65 -4.63 -6.55 -5.70
CA ASP A 65 -3.92 -5.73 -6.68
C ASP A 65 -2.53 -6.27 -7.02
N PHE A 66 -1.80 -6.81 -6.05
CA PHE A 66 -0.50 -7.45 -6.30
C PHE A 66 -0.62 -8.67 -7.21
N ASN A 67 -1.57 -9.56 -6.91
CA ASN A 67 -1.80 -10.78 -7.69
C ASN A 67 -2.28 -10.47 -9.11
N LYS A 68 -3.17 -9.47 -9.26
CA LYS A 68 -3.61 -9.00 -10.58
C LYS A 68 -2.47 -8.40 -11.40
N GLN A 69 -1.62 -7.58 -10.77
CA GLN A 69 -0.51 -6.92 -11.44
C GLN A 69 0.50 -7.95 -11.98
N ASN A 70 0.84 -8.95 -11.16
CA ASN A 70 1.70 -10.06 -11.56
C ASN A 70 1.08 -10.92 -12.67
N PHE A 71 -0.22 -11.21 -12.59
CA PHE A 71 -0.92 -11.95 -13.63
C PHE A 71 -0.93 -11.21 -14.98
N ILE A 72 -1.16 -9.89 -14.94
CA ILE A 72 -1.05 -9.02 -16.13
C ILE A 72 0.38 -9.09 -16.67
N PHE A 73 1.38 -8.86 -15.84
CA PHE A 73 2.78 -8.89 -16.26
C PHE A 73 3.17 -10.22 -16.92
N PHE A 74 2.83 -11.36 -16.28
CA PHE A 74 3.14 -12.69 -16.81
C PHE A 74 2.52 -12.93 -18.20
N LEU A 75 1.21 -12.67 -18.35
CA LEU A 75 0.56 -12.85 -19.65
C LEU A 75 1.05 -11.83 -20.68
N MET A 76 1.46 -10.63 -20.26
CA MET A 76 2.10 -9.67 -21.15
C MET A 76 3.43 -10.20 -21.70
N VAL A 77 4.29 -10.76 -20.84
CA VAL A 77 5.56 -11.39 -21.28
C VAL A 77 5.29 -12.50 -22.30
N VAL A 78 4.31 -13.37 -22.02
CA VAL A 78 3.92 -14.46 -22.94
C VAL A 78 3.46 -13.89 -24.28
N MET A 79 2.57 -12.90 -24.29
CA MET A 79 2.07 -12.30 -25.53
C MET A 79 3.18 -11.60 -26.33
N ILE A 80 4.08 -10.87 -25.67
CA ILE A 80 5.22 -10.22 -26.34
C ILE A 80 6.17 -11.28 -26.91
N GLY A 81 6.50 -12.31 -26.13
CA GLY A 81 7.37 -13.39 -26.58
C GLY A 81 6.81 -14.11 -27.81
N VAL A 82 5.52 -14.47 -27.78
CA VAL A 82 4.82 -15.07 -28.92
C VAL A 82 4.79 -14.14 -30.12
N TRP A 83 4.56 -12.84 -29.90
CA TRP A 83 4.55 -11.84 -30.97
C TRP A 83 5.94 -11.66 -31.60
N ILE A 84 7.02 -11.64 -30.82
CA ILE A 84 8.39 -11.60 -31.33
C ILE A 84 8.74 -12.88 -32.10
N ILE A 85 8.38 -14.06 -31.58
CA ILE A 85 8.60 -15.34 -32.27
C ILE A 85 7.86 -15.37 -33.60
N LYS A 86 6.63 -14.84 -33.65
CA LYS A 86 5.86 -14.66 -34.89
C LYS A 86 6.61 -13.77 -35.88
N ILE A 87 7.14 -12.63 -35.44
CA ILE A 87 7.91 -11.70 -36.28
C ILE A 87 9.18 -12.39 -36.83
N LEU A 88 9.94 -13.09 -35.99
CA LEU A 88 11.16 -13.79 -36.38
C LEU A 88 10.90 -14.93 -37.38
N SER A 89 9.81 -15.66 -37.18
CA SER A 89 9.45 -16.81 -38.02
C SER A 89 8.90 -16.40 -39.39
N THR A 90 8.17 -15.27 -39.44
CA THR A 90 7.60 -14.74 -40.69
C THR A 90 8.55 -13.80 -41.44
N ARG A 91 9.60 -13.30 -40.78
CA ARG A 91 10.54 -12.28 -41.28
C ARG A 91 9.86 -10.99 -41.76
N ARG A 92 8.61 -10.78 -41.37
CA ARG A 92 7.80 -9.61 -41.67
C ARG A 92 7.21 -9.10 -40.37
N THR A 93 7.14 -7.78 -40.23
CA THR A 93 6.37 -7.16 -39.16
C THR A 93 5.18 -6.43 -39.77
N THR A 94 3.99 -6.69 -39.23
CA THR A 94 2.78 -5.93 -39.54
C THR A 94 2.56 -4.96 -38.41
N TRP A 95 2.72 -3.67 -38.70
CA TRP A 95 2.54 -2.60 -37.71
C TRP A 95 1.39 -1.70 -38.14
N VAL A 96 0.35 -1.61 -37.31
CA VAL A 96 -0.65 -0.55 -37.49
C VAL A 96 -0.26 0.65 -36.67
N LYS A 97 0.23 1.64 -37.40
CA LYS A 97 0.60 2.94 -36.86
C LYS A 97 -0.66 3.69 -36.46
N THR A 98 -0.70 4.13 -35.22
CA THR A 98 -1.76 5.01 -34.73
C THR A 98 -1.21 6.39 -34.40
N SER A 99 -2.09 7.38 -34.29
CA SER A 99 -1.73 8.73 -33.85
C SER A 99 -1.25 8.78 -32.39
N LEU A 100 -1.58 7.78 -31.57
CA LEU A 100 -1.25 7.74 -30.13
C LEU A 100 0.08 7.06 -29.83
N ASP A 101 0.64 6.29 -30.77
CA ASP A 101 1.86 5.50 -30.56
C ASP A 101 3.02 6.38 -30.04
N LEU A 102 3.24 7.54 -30.67
CA LEU A 102 4.30 8.48 -30.29
C LEU A 102 4.02 9.12 -28.92
N ILE A 103 2.76 9.44 -28.64
CA ILE A 103 2.37 10.11 -27.40
C ILE A 103 2.56 9.16 -26.20
N PHE A 104 2.15 7.89 -26.34
CA PHE A 104 2.38 6.89 -25.30
C PHE A 104 3.86 6.56 -25.12
N LEU A 105 4.66 6.59 -26.19
CA LEU A 105 6.12 6.46 -26.08
C LEU A 105 6.72 7.64 -25.30
N ILE A 106 6.33 8.88 -25.61
CA ILE A 106 6.77 10.08 -24.87
C ILE A 106 6.34 9.99 -23.40
N TYR A 107 5.09 9.58 -23.14
CA TYR A 107 4.59 9.37 -21.78
C TYR A 107 5.43 8.35 -21.02
N LEU A 108 5.77 7.20 -21.63
CA LEU A 108 6.66 6.20 -21.01
C LEU A 108 8.06 6.74 -20.73
N VAL A 109 8.62 7.56 -21.63
CA VAL A 109 9.94 8.20 -21.40
C VAL A 109 9.87 9.14 -20.22
N ILE A 110 8.83 9.98 -20.12
CA ILE A 110 8.62 10.87 -18.97
C ILE A 110 8.46 10.08 -17.68
N TYR A 111 7.65 9.01 -17.71
CA TYR A 111 7.43 8.12 -16.56
C TYR A 111 8.73 7.45 -16.09
N PHE A 112 9.55 7.00 -17.04
CA PHE A 112 10.87 6.41 -16.76
C PHE A 112 11.82 7.45 -16.15
N LEU A 113 11.88 8.66 -16.71
CA LEU A 113 12.68 9.76 -16.16
C LEU A 113 12.25 10.10 -14.73
N ALA A 114 10.94 10.16 -14.45
CA ALA A 114 10.41 10.35 -13.11
C ALA A 114 10.85 9.24 -12.13
N CYS A 115 10.98 7.99 -12.60
CA CYS A 115 11.50 6.89 -11.78
C CYS A 115 13.00 7.04 -11.45
N LEU A 116 13.82 7.49 -12.40
CA LEU A 116 15.26 7.67 -12.19
C LEU A 116 15.56 8.72 -11.11
N ILE A 117 14.76 9.78 -11.08
CA ILE A 117 14.92 10.89 -10.15
C ILE A 117 14.13 10.73 -8.85
N SER A 118 13.32 9.66 -8.75
CA SER A 118 12.44 9.36 -7.63
C SER A 118 13.18 9.37 -6.30
N ILE A 119 12.47 9.75 -5.24
CA ILE A 119 12.96 9.65 -3.86
C ILE A 119 13.15 8.19 -3.42
N ASP A 120 12.42 7.25 -4.05
CA ASP A 120 12.48 5.82 -3.79
C ASP A 120 12.37 5.08 -5.13
N ARG A 121 13.53 4.84 -5.74
CA ARG A 121 13.62 4.26 -7.09
C ARG A 121 13.02 2.86 -7.15
N VAL A 122 13.25 2.04 -6.11
CA VAL A 122 12.76 0.65 -6.07
C VAL A 122 11.23 0.65 -6.10
N SER A 123 10.60 1.48 -5.26
CA SER A 123 9.14 1.60 -5.21
C SER A 123 8.57 2.20 -6.49
N SER A 124 9.27 3.13 -7.15
CA SER A 124 8.80 3.65 -8.44
C SER A 124 8.90 2.66 -9.59
N PHE A 125 9.94 1.83 -9.61
CA PHE A 125 10.09 0.81 -10.65
C PHE A 125 9.18 -0.40 -10.43
N LEU A 126 9.19 -0.96 -9.21
CA LEU A 126 8.55 -2.24 -8.86
C LEU A 126 7.20 -2.08 -8.15
N GLY A 127 6.86 -0.88 -7.68
CA GLY A 127 5.65 -0.58 -6.92
C GLY A 127 5.89 -0.43 -5.42
N TYR A 128 5.01 0.29 -4.73
CA TYR A 128 5.04 0.47 -3.28
C TYR A 128 4.47 -0.78 -2.58
N TYR A 129 5.02 -1.13 -1.41
CA TYR A 129 4.55 -2.29 -0.66
C TYR A 129 3.07 -2.11 -0.27
N GLY A 130 2.21 -3.05 -0.64
CA GLY A 130 0.76 -2.96 -0.47
C GLY A 130 0.01 -2.19 -1.58
N ARG A 131 0.72 -1.47 -2.47
CA ARG A 131 0.15 -0.82 -3.66
C ARG A 131 1.15 -0.85 -4.83
N PHE A 132 1.09 -1.92 -5.61
CA PHE A 132 2.01 -2.16 -6.72
C PHE A 132 1.56 -1.52 -8.04
N THR A 133 0.29 -1.12 -8.10
CA THR A 133 -0.31 -0.42 -9.23
C THR A 133 0.27 0.98 -9.37
N GLY A 134 0.49 1.43 -10.61
CA GLY A 134 1.10 2.75 -10.87
C GLY A 134 2.63 2.75 -10.83
N SER A 135 3.28 1.60 -10.64
CA SER A 135 4.72 1.50 -10.87
C SER A 135 5.07 1.59 -12.36
N PHE A 136 6.35 1.84 -12.68
CA PHE A 136 6.81 1.82 -14.07
C PHE A 136 6.51 0.50 -14.76
N ILE A 137 6.80 -0.65 -14.11
CA ILE A 137 6.52 -1.96 -14.70
C ILE A 137 5.03 -2.14 -14.97
N SER A 138 4.17 -1.64 -14.08
CA SER A 138 2.72 -1.68 -14.25
C SER A 138 2.27 -0.88 -15.45
N VAL A 139 2.63 0.40 -15.52
CA VAL A 139 2.25 1.29 -16.63
C VAL A 139 2.86 0.81 -17.95
N PHE A 140 4.12 0.37 -17.95
CA PHE A 140 4.79 -0.20 -19.11
C PHE A 140 4.06 -1.42 -19.66
N SER A 141 3.67 -2.35 -18.79
CA SER A 141 2.91 -3.55 -19.18
C SER A 141 1.57 -3.19 -19.83
N LEU A 142 0.89 -2.17 -19.32
CA LEU A 142 -0.41 -1.71 -19.81
C LEU A 142 -0.30 -0.91 -21.13
N VAL A 143 0.76 -0.12 -21.31
CA VAL A 143 1.04 0.51 -22.60
C VAL A 143 1.39 -0.53 -23.66
N ILE A 144 2.11 -1.59 -23.30
CA ILE A 144 2.35 -2.70 -24.24
C ILE A 144 1.05 -3.46 -24.55
N LEU A 145 0.16 -3.66 -23.57
CA LEU A 145 -1.16 -4.23 -23.80
C LEU A 145 -1.91 -3.45 -24.89
N TYR A 146 -1.88 -2.12 -24.85
CA TYR A 146 -2.42 -1.27 -25.91
C TYR A 146 -1.87 -1.65 -27.30
N PHE A 147 -0.54 -1.72 -27.45
CA PHE A 147 0.10 -2.07 -28.73
C PHE A 147 -0.27 -3.49 -29.20
N ILE A 148 -0.32 -4.46 -28.30
CA ILE A 148 -0.69 -5.84 -28.63
C ILE A 148 -2.15 -5.91 -29.10
N VAL A 149 -3.07 -5.24 -28.40
CA VAL A 149 -4.49 -5.23 -28.76
C VAL A 149 -4.68 -4.58 -30.13
N VAL A 150 -4.10 -3.41 -30.38
CA VAL A 150 -4.18 -2.71 -31.68
C VAL A 150 -3.66 -3.58 -32.82
N ASN A 151 -2.58 -4.33 -32.58
CA ASN A 151 -1.95 -5.11 -33.65
C ASN A 151 -2.62 -6.46 -33.92
N ASN A 152 -3.21 -7.10 -32.90
CA ASN A 152 -3.74 -8.47 -33.01
C ASN A 152 -5.27 -8.55 -33.14
N VAL A 153 -6.03 -7.59 -32.61
CA VAL A 153 -7.50 -7.61 -32.65
C VAL A 153 -8.00 -7.02 -33.97
N ARG A 154 -8.28 -7.89 -34.96
CA ARG A 154 -8.60 -7.47 -36.34
C ARG A 154 -9.96 -7.87 -36.88
N SER A 155 -10.60 -8.86 -36.27
CA SER A 155 -11.85 -9.42 -36.81
C SER A 155 -13.02 -9.19 -35.88
N GLN A 156 -14.20 -9.02 -36.47
CA GLN A 156 -15.47 -8.97 -35.74
C GLN A 156 -15.62 -10.17 -34.78
N LYS A 157 -15.24 -11.38 -35.21
CA LYS A 157 -15.31 -12.59 -34.37
C LYS A 157 -14.44 -12.49 -33.10
N VAL A 158 -13.28 -11.85 -33.19
CA VAL A 158 -12.41 -11.63 -32.02
C VAL A 158 -13.06 -10.61 -31.09
N PHE A 159 -13.62 -9.50 -31.61
CA PHE A 159 -14.37 -8.54 -30.79
C PHE A 159 -15.56 -9.17 -30.07
N GLU A 160 -16.35 -9.99 -30.75
CA GLU A 160 -17.48 -10.70 -30.13
C GLU A 160 -17.03 -11.62 -28.98
N LYS A 161 -15.89 -12.31 -29.14
CA LYS A 161 -15.28 -13.11 -28.06
C LYS A 161 -14.82 -12.24 -26.90
N ILE A 162 -14.15 -11.12 -27.16
CA ILE A 162 -13.72 -10.16 -26.14
C ILE A 162 -14.91 -9.66 -25.32
N ILE A 163 -16.01 -9.31 -25.99
CA ILE A 163 -17.24 -8.86 -25.32
C ILE A 163 -17.81 -9.98 -24.44
N ASN A 164 -17.87 -11.22 -24.95
CA ASN A 164 -18.35 -12.35 -24.16
C ASN A 164 -17.44 -12.61 -22.95
N CYS A 165 -16.12 -12.52 -23.10
CA CYS A 165 -15.16 -12.62 -22.01
C CYS A 165 -15.40 -11.54 -20.95
N TYR A 166 -15.62 -10.28 -21.36
CA TYR A 166 -15.92 -9.19 -20.44
C TYR A 166 -17.24 -9.40 -19.70
N LEU A 167 -18.29 -9.88 -20.40
CA LEU A 167 -19.57 -10.25 -19.78
C LEU A 167 -19.41 -11.36 -18.73
N ILE A 168 -18.60 -12.38 -19.03
CA ILE A 168 -18.33 -13.50 -18.09
C ILE A 168 -17.54 -13.00 -16.88
N GLY A 169 -16.41 -12.31 -17.09
CA GLY A 169 -15.56 -11.81 -16.00
C GLY A 169 -16.32 -10.86 -15.08
N SER A 170 -17.07 -9.91 -15.67
CA SER A 170 -17.91 -8.98 -14.91
C SER A 170 -19.06 -9.67 -14.20
N GLY A 171 -19.73 -10.63 -14.87
CA GLY A 171 -20.81 -11.40 -14.26
C GLY A 171 -20.34 -12.18 -13.04
N LEU A 172 -19.21 -12.89 -13.14
CA LEU A 172 -18.62 -13.62 -12.02
C LEU A 172 -18.24 -12.69 -10.87
N ALA A 173 -17.58 -11.57 -11.17
CA ALA A 173 -17.19 -10.59 -10.15
C ALA A 173 -18.41 -9.99 -9.43
N LEU A 174 -19.44 -9.59 -10.17
CA LEU A 174 -20.65 -8.99 -9.60
C LEU A 174 -21.48 -10.01 -8.81
N VAL A 175 -21.62 -11.26 -9.28
CA VAL A 175 -22.35 -12.30 -8.53
C VAL A 175 -21.67 -12.57 -7.20
N TYR A 176 -20.35 -12.80 -7.22
CA TYR A 176 -19.59 -13.02 -5.98
C TYR A 176 -19.71 -11.82 -5.03
N SER A 177 -19.58 -10.60 -5.56
CA SER A 177 -19.65 -9.38 -4.75
C SER A 177 -21.04 -9.17 -4.14
N LEU A 178 -22.12 -9.46 -4.86
CA LEU A 178 -23.47 -9.38 -4.32
C LEU A 178 -23.67 -10.40 -3.18
N LEU A 179 -23.24 -11.64 -3.37
CA LEU A 179 -23.30 -12.67 -2.31
C LEU A 179 -22.57 -12.20 -1.05
N GLN A 180 -21.40 -11.55 -1.21
CA GLN A 180 -20.67 -10.99 -0.10
C GLN A 180 -21.44 -9.89 0.64
N LEU A 181 -22.00 -8.93 -0.09
CA LEU A 181 -22.78 -7.83 0.49
C LEU A 181 -24.00 -8.35 1.28
N LEU A 182 -24.57 -9.48 0.84
CA LEU A 182 -25.66 -10.18 1.50
C LEU A 182 -25.21 -11.06 2.69
N GLY A 183 -23.90 -11.19 2.94
CA GLY A 183 -23.33 -12.00 4.02
C GLY A 183 -23.26 -13.50 3.71
N ILE A 184 -23.34 -13.88 2.44
CA ILE A 184 -23.23 -15.27 1.98
C ILE A 184 -21.78 -15.53 1.54
N TYR A 185 -21.00 -16.17 2.41
CA TYR A 185 -19.57 -16.42 2.19
C TYR A 185 -19.34 -17.80 1.55
N ILE A 186 -19.02 -17.81 0.24
CA ILE A 186 -18.84 -19.07 -0.51
C ILE A 186 -17.41 -19.61 -0.52
N ILE A 187 -16.40 -18.77 -0.21
CA ILE A 187 -14.98 -19.15 -0.24
C ILE A 187 -14.49 -19.38 1.20
N PRO A 188 -13.90 -20.55 1.53
CA PRO A 188 -13.49 -20.91 2.89
C PRO A 188 -12.13 -20.30 3.26
N VAL A 189 -12.00 -18.98 3.15
CA VAL A 189 -10.78 -18.23 3.50
C VAL A 189 -11.17 -17.16 4.50
N ALA A 190 -10.58 -17.18 5.70
CA ALA A 190 -10.97 -16.26 6.78
C ALA A 190 -10.92 -14.77 6.37
N ALA A 191 -9.92 -14.37 5.57
CA ALA A 191 -9.80 -13.00 5.07
C ALA A 191 -10.96 -12.55 4.16
N THR A 192 -11.70 -13.50 3.57
CA THR A 192 -12.86 -13.20 2.73
C THR A 192 -14.16 -13.18 3.51
N HIS A 193 -14.20 -13.43 4.82
CA HIS A 193 -15.45 -13.53 5.60
C HIS A 193 -15.88 -12.17 6.17
N THR A 194 -15.98 -11.15 5.31
CA THR A 194 -16.41 -9.79 5.69
C THR A 194 -17.30 -9.17 4.61
N ARG A 195 -18.40 -8.51 4.97
CA ARG A 195 -19.35 -7.95 3.97
C ARG A 195 -18.73 -6.95 2.96
N GLY A 196 -17.59 -6.35 3.30
CA GLY A 196 -16.85 -5.44 2.41
C GLY A 196 -15.94 -6.12 1.39
N PHE A 197 -15.61 -7.40 1.57
CA PHE A 197 -14.63 -8.08 0.73
C PHE A 197 -15.15 -8.35 -0.68
N ASN A 198 -14.40 -7.97 -1.70
CA ASN A 198 -14.74 -8.26 -3.08
C ASN A 198 -13.45 -8.29 -3.92
N PRO A 199 -13.44 -8.93 -5.11
CA PRO A 199 -12.25 -9.03 -5.92
C PRO A 199 -11.85 -7.70 -6.55
N ILE A 200 -12.74 -6.71 -6.64
CA ILE A 200 -12.47 -5.44 -7.32
C ILE A 200 -11.58 -4.53 -6.44
N GLY A 201 -11.97 -4.28 -5.19
CA GLY A 201 -11.26 -3.38 -4.28
C GLY A 201 -12.11 -2.93 -3.10
N GLY A 202 -12.07 -1.63 -2.76
CA GLY A 202 -12.99 -1.02 -1.80
C GLY A 202 -14.44 -1.00 -2.30
N LEU A 203 -15.41 -0.71 -1.41
CA LEU A 203 -16.82 -0.67 -1.77
C LEU A 203 -17.13 0.41 -2.80
N VAL A 204 -16.46 1.57 -2.74
CA VAL A 204 -16.64 2.63 -3.74
C VAL A 204 -16.15 2.15 -5.11
N SER A 205 -15.00 1.47 -5.16
CA SER A 205 -14.49 0.87 -6.41
C SER A 205 -15.40 -0.21 -6.98
N LEU A 206 -16.03 -1.04 -6.13
CA LEU A 206 -17.01 -2.03 -6.56
C LEU A 206 -18.26 -1.37 -7.16
N ALA A 207 -18.76 -0.29 -6.55
CA ALA A 207 -19.88 0.47 -7.09
C ALA A 207 -19.54 1.09 -8.46
N ILE A 208 -18.36 1.71 -8.60
CA ILE A 208 -17.89 2.26 -9.87
C ILE A 208 -17.76 1.15 -10.94
N TYR A 209 -17.24 -0.01 -10.58
CA TYR A 209 -17.16 -1.17 -11.47
C TYR A 209 -18.54 -1.66 -11.91
N ALA A 210 -19.52 -1.68 -11.01
CA ALA A 210 -20.91 -2.01 -11.33
C ALA A 210 -21.56 -0.98 -12.27
N ALA A 211 -21.34 0.32 -12.05
CA ALA A 211 -21.79 1.39 -12.94
C ALA A 211 -21.21 1.25 -14.36
N LEU A 212 -19.89 1.06 -14.46
CA LEU A 212 -19.20 0.89 -15.73
C LEU A 212 -19.66 -0.40 -16.45
N SER A 213 -19.82 -1.50 -15.72
CA SER A 213 -20.35 -2.76 -16.25
C SER A 213 -21.78 -2.60 -16.76
N LEU A 214 -22.63 -1.87 -16.02
CA LEU A 214 -24.01 -1.60 -16.42
C LEU A 214 -24.07 -0.77 -17.71
N ALA A 215 -23.27 0.30 -17.82
CA ALA A 215 -23.17 1.10 -19.04
C ALA A 215 -22.72 0.23 -20.24
N PHE A 216 -21.75 -0.67 -20.02
CA PHE A 216 -21.31 -1.62 -21.04
C PHE A 216 -22.43 -2.59 -21.46
N PHE A 217 -23.20 -3.15 -20.52
CA PHE A 217 -24.33 -4.03 -20.84
C PHE A 217 -25.41 -3.31 -21.66
N GLN A 218 -25.67 -2.03 -21.34
CA GLN A 218 -26.59 -1.20 -22.12
C GLN A 218 -26.07 -0.92 -23.53
N TRP A 219 -24.77 -0.71 -23.70
CA TRP A 219 -24.15 -0.64 -25.03
C TRP A 219 -24.30 -1.96 -25.81
N VAL A 220 -24.11 -3.13 -25.18
CA VAL A 220 -24.30 -4.43 -25.86
C VAL A 220 -25.74 -4.59 -26.36
N PHE A 221 -26.73 -4.15 -25.58
CA PHE A 221 -28.12 -4.09 -26.02
C PHE A 221 -28.32 -3.15 -27.21
N PHE A 222 -27.78 -1.94 -27.13
CA PHE A 222 -27.88 -0.93 -28.19
C PHE A 222 -27.24 -1.41 -29.50
N ALA A 223 -26.04 -1.99 -29.43
CA ALA A 223 -25.29 -2.47 -30.57
C ALA A 223 -25.89 -3.75 -31.21
N GLN A 224 -26.93 -4.33 -30.60
CA GLN A 224 -27.61 -5.56 -31.03
C GLN A 224 -26.67 -6.78 -31.14
N LEU A 225 -25.66 -6.83 -30.26
CA LEU A 225 -24.67 -7.91 -30.23
C LEU A 225 -25.16 -9.15 -29.44
N ALA A 226 -26.43 -9.15 -29.04
CA ALA A 226 -27.10 -10.23 -28.35
C ALA A 226 -27.80 -11.16 -29.36
N ASN A 227 -27.01 -12.06 -29.95
CA ASN A 227 -27.43 -12.92 -31.06
C ASN A 227 -28.38 -14.06 -30.65
N SER A 228 -28.74 -14.19 -29.37
CA SER A 228 -29.66 -15.23 -28.87
C SER A 228 -30.61 -14.70 -27.79
N ARG A 229 -31.77 -15.34 -27.64
CA ARG A 229 -32.73 -15.03 -26.55
C ARG A 229 -32.08 -15.20 -25.18
N LEU A 230 -31.27 -16.23 -24.99
CA LEU A 230 -30.54 -16.48 -23.75
C LEU A 230 -29.57 -15.34 -23.42
N LYS A 231 -28.80 -14.86 -24.39
CA LYS A 231 -27.86 -13.72 -24.18
C LYS A 231 -28.61 -12.45 -23.80
N ASN A 232 -29.79 -12.20 -24.37
CA ASN A 232 -30.64 -11.07 -23.98
C ASN A 232 -31.16 -11.18 -22.54
N ILE A 233 -31.61 -12.36 -22.11
CA ILE A 233 -32.04 -12.60 -20.73
C ILE A 233 -30.87 -12.40 -19.76
N MET A 234 -29.71 -12.97 -20.09
CA MET A 234 -28.49 -12.83 -19.30
C MET A 234 -28.10 -11.36 -19.12
N LEU A 235 -28.15 -10.54 -20.18
CA LEU A 235 -27.84 -9.11 -20.09
C LEU A 235 -28.80 -8.35 -19.15
N TRP A 236 -30.09 -8.69 -19.13
CA TRP A 236 -31.03 -8.10 -18.17
C TRP A 236 -30.71 -8.51 -16.75
N LEU A 237 -30.45 -9.79 -16.50
CA LEU A 237 -30.07 -10.29 -15.18
C LEU A 237 -28.78 -9.61 -14.68
N LEU A 238 -27.76 -9.48 -15.54
CA LEU A 238 -26.52 -8.78 -15.21
C LEU A 238 -26.73 -7.29 -14.97
N SER A 239 -27.65 -6.64 -15.71
CA SER A 239 -27.99 -5.23 -15.50
C SER A 239 -28.68 -5.01 -14.15
N LEU A 240 -29.63 -5.89 -13.79
CA LEU A 240 -30.31 -5.85 -12.50
C LEU A 240 -29.34 -6.15 -11.34
N LEU A 241 -28.44 -7.11 -11.53
CA LEU A 241 -27.38 -7.43 -10.58
C LEU A 241 -26.46 -6.22 -10.32
N ALA A 242 -25.99 -5.57 -11.38
CA ALA A 242 -25.16 -4.37 -11.25
C ALA A 242 -25.93 -3.22 -10.56
N LEU A 243 -27.21 -3.03 -10.90
CA LEU A 243 -28.07 -2.04 -10.27
C LEU A 243 -28.31 -2.33 -8.78
N ALA A 244 -28.47 -3.60 -8.40
CA ALA A 244 -28.63 -4.00 -7.00
C ALA A 244 -27.38 -3.65 -6.18
N ILE A 245 -26.17 -3.89 -6.71
CA ILE A 245 -24.92 -3.50 -6.05
C ILE A 245 -24.81 -1.97 -5.92
N LEU A 246 -25.15 -1.23 -6.98
CA LEU A 246 -25.18 0.23 -6.93
C LEU A 246 -26.14 0.76 -5.86
N PHE A 247 -27.31 0.15 -5.73
CA PHE A 247 -28.29 0.49 -4.71
C PHE A 247 -27.79 0.20 -3.29
N LEU A 248 -27.22 -0.99 -3.06
CA LEU A 248 -26.74 -1.42 -1.74
C LEU A 248 -25.58 -0.55 -1.24
N ILE A 249 -24.63 -0.22 -2.11
CA ILE A 249 -23.46 0.58 -1.74
C ILE A 249 -23.80 2.07 -1.74
N ASN A 250 -24.61 2.51 -2.72
CA ASN A 250 -25.03 3.89 -2.96
C ASN A 250 -23.88 4.91 -2.94
N ALA A 251 -22.85 4.66 -3.75
CA ALA A 251 -21.73 5.59 -3.91
C ALA A 251 -22.08 6.69 -4.93
N PHE A 252 -22.00 7.96 -4.50
CA PHE A 252 -22.30 9.12 -5.34
C PHE A 252 -21.53 9.14 -6.67
N VAL A 253 -20.22 8.87 -6.61
CA VAL A 253 -19.34 8.86 -7.78
C VAL A 253 -19.77 7.81 -8.82
N ALA A 254 -20.24 6.64 -8.37
CA ALA A 254 -20.68 5.58 -9.29
C ALA A 254 -21.91 5.98 -10.10
N TRP A 255 -22.86 6.71 -9.50
CA TRP A 255 -24.03 7.24 -10.21
C TRP A 255 -23.67 8.33 -11.22
N ILE A 256 -22.68 9.19 -10.91
CA ILE A 256 -22.17 10.17 -11.88
C ILE A 256 -21.55 9.46 -13.09
N VAL A 257 -20.67 8.48 -12.82
CA VAL A 257 -20.02 7.68 -13.88
C VAL A 257 -21.07 7.01 -14.76
N LEU A 258 -22.08 6.36 -14.17
CA LEU A 258 -23.16 5.73 -14.93
C LEU A 258 -23.95 6.75 -15.78
N ALA A 259 -24.36 7.87 -15.19
CA ALA A 259 -25.17 8.87 -15.87
C ALA A 259 -24.45 9.46 -17.09
N ILE A 260 -23.19 9.91 -16.94
CA ILE A 260 -22.44 10.52 -18.03
C ILE A 260 -22.13 9.49 -19.12
N SER A 261 -21.78 8.24 -18.76
CA SER A 261 -21.58 7.17 -19.74
C SER A 261 -22.84 6.86 -20.55
N LEU A 262 -24.03 6.85 -19.92
CA LEU A 262 -25.29 6.63 -20.61
C LEU A 262 -25.71 7.83 -21.47
N ILE A 263 -25.44 9.06 -21.02
CA ILE A 263 -25.62 10.28 -21.83
C ILE A 263 -24.74 10.22 -23.09
N GLY A 264 -23.45 9.88 -22.93
CA GLY A 264 -22.53 9.70 -24.05
C GLY A 264 -23.00 8.63 -25.03
N LEU A 265 -23.46 7.48 -24.52
CA LEU A 265 -24.02 6.40 -25.33
C LEU A 265 -25.25 6.87 -26.12
N LEU A 266 -26.20 7.55 -25.47
CA LEU A 266 -27.43 8.03 -26.11
C LEU A 266 -27.16 9.14 -27.14
N ALA A 267 -26.31 10.10 -26.82
CA ALA A 267 -25.96 11.21 -27.72
C ALA A 267 -25.31 10.70 -29.02
N LEU A 268 -24.35 9.78 -28.91
CA LEU A 268 -23.66 9.20 -30.07
C LEU A 268 -24.57 8.24 -30.86
N ALA A 269 -25.45 7.52 -30.15
CA ALA A 269 -26.46 6.67 -30.79
C ALA A 269 -27.46 7.48 -31.63
N MET A 270 -27.94 8.61 -31.13
CA MET A 270 -28.87 9.49 -31.84
C MET A 270 -28.20 10.16 -33.04
N GLY A 271 -26.96 10.61 -32.90
CA GLY A 271 -26.18 11.19 -34.00
C GLY A 271 -25.98 10.21 -35.17
N ALA A 272 -25.68 8.94 -34.88
CA ALA A 272 -25.52 7.92 -35.92
C ALA A 272 -26.84 7.52 -36.61
N GLY A 273 -27.95 7.53 -35.86
CA GLY A 273 -29.28 7.21 -36.41
C GLY A 273 -29.81 8.25 -37.40
N ALA A 274 -29.32 9.49 -37.35
CA ALA A 274 -29.70 10.54 -38.29
C ALA A 274 -29.11 10.34 -39.70
N GLU A 275 -27.98 9.64 -39.82
CA GLU A 275 -27.33 9.37 -41.12
C GLU A 275 -27.75 8.03 -41.76
N SER A 276 -28.14 7.04 -40.96
CA SER A 276 -28.46 5.67 -41.44
C SER A 276 -29.91 5.51 -41.93
N SER A 277 -30.36 6.38 -42.84
CA SER A 277 -31.71 6.36 -43.43
C SER A 277 -32.01 5.16 -44.36
N GLN A 278 -31.14 4.14 -44.41
CA GLN A 278 -31.40 2.90 -45.14
C GLN A 278 -31.30 1.68 -44.22
N GLY A 279 -32.47 1.17 -43.79
CA GLY A 279 -32.67 -0.26 -43.51
C GLY A 279 -32.62 -0.75 -42.06
N VAL A 280 -32.39 0.10 -41.04
CA VAL A 280 -32.48 -0.36 -39.64
C VAL A 280 -33.92 -0.19 -39.13
N SER A 281 -34.57 -1.30 -38.79
CA SER A 281 -35.94 -1.33 -38.28
C SER A 281 -36.17 -0.30 -37.15
N SER A 282 -37.23 0.49 -37.30
CA SER A 282 -37.73 1.60 -36.47
C SER A 282 -38.16 1.24 -35.03
N ARG A 283 -37.46 0.34 -34.34
CA ARG A 283 -37.73 0.09 -32.91
C ARG A 283 -36.98 1.11 -32.04
N PRO A 284 -37.60 1.73 -31.02
CA PRO A 284 -36.95 2.73 -30.18
C PRO A 284 -36.05 2.05 -29.14
N TRP A 285 -34.91 1.48 -29.53
CA TRP A 285 -33.99 0.76 -28.62
C TRP A 285 -33.35 1.66 -27.54
N HIS A 286 -33.50 2.98 -27.65
CA HIS A 286 -32.98 3.98 -26.72
C HIS A 286 -33.65 3.97 -25.35
N TRP A 287 -34.83 3.34 -25.19
CA TRP A 287 -35.55 3.36 -23.91
C TRP A 287 -34.81 2.61 -22.79
N LYS A 288 -34.02 1.55 -23.08
CA LYS A 288 -33.32 0.80 -22.03
C LYS A 288 -32.20 1.62 -21.39
N PRO A 289 -31.23 2.20 -22.15
CA PRO A 289 -30.25 3.12 -21.57
C PRO A 289 -30.92 4.34 -20.90
N MET A 290 -32.03 4.85 -21.47
CA MET A 290 -32.77 5.98 -20.88
C MET A 290 -33.36 5.63 -19.51
N LEU A 291 -33.91 4.43 -19.33
CA LEU A 291 -34.42 3.96 -18.02
C LEU A 291 -33.32 4.00 -16.95
N PHE A 292 -32.16 3.42 -17.24
CA PHE A 292 -31.04 3.42 -16.29
C PHE A 292 -30.47 4.83 -16.06
N LEU A 293 -30.50 5.71 -17.07
CA LEU A 293 -30.12 7.11 -16.93
C LEU A 293 -31.05 7.84 -15.96
N ILE A 294 -32.38 7.68 -16.12
CA ILE A 294 -33.37 8.27 -15.21
C ILE A 294 -33.12 7.79 -13.78
N VAL A 295 -32.93 6.48 -13.59
CA VAL A 295 -32.59 5.93 -12.27
C VAL A 295 -31.31 6.58 -11.73
N SER A 296 -30.26 6.67 -12.54
CA SER A 296 -28.99 7.29 -12.12
C SER A 296 -29.15 8.75 -11.69
N VAL A 297 -29.92 9.54 -12.44
CA VAL A 297 -30.20 10.96 -12.13
C VAL A 297 -31.02 11.08 -10.85
N LEU A 298 -32.02 10.21 -10.64
CA LEU A 298 -32.80 10.18 -9.40
C LEU A 298 -31.93 9.89 -8.18
N PHE A 299 -31.03 8.91 -8.26
CA PHE A 299 -30.12 8.58 -7.16
C PHE A 299 -29.07 9.65 -6.89
N ILE A 300 -28.64 10.40 -7.91
CA ILE A 300 -27.84 11.62 -7.73
C ILE A 300 -28.67 12.67 -6.96
N ALA A 301 -29.91 12.93 -7.38
CA ALA A 301 -30.78 13.90 -6.72
C ALA A 301 -31.07 13.52 -5.25
N PHE A 302 -31.24 12.23 -4.95
CA PHE A 302 -31.46 11.74 -3.59
C PHE A 302 -30.31 12.02 -2.63
N GLN A 303 -29.07 12.19 -3.13
CA GLN A 303 -27.94 12.54 -2.25
C GLN A 303 -28.05 13.94 -1.67
N PHE A 304 -28.83 14.83 -2.30
CA PHE A 304 -29.06 16.19 -1.83
C PHE A 304 -30.30 16.31 -0.94
N LEU A 305 -31.03 15.21 -0.73
CA LEU A 305 -32.14 15.18 0.21
C LEU A 305 -31.63 15.06 1.66
N PRO A 306 -32.35 15.64 2.65
CA PRO A 306 -32.06 15.42 4.06
C PRO A 306 -31.99 13.91 4.38
N PRO A 307 -31.13 13.49 5.33
CA PRO A 307 -30.95 12.06 5.65
C PRO A 307 -32.26 11.31 5.94
N ALA A 308 -33.25 11.97 6.53
CA ALA A 308 -34.57 11.39 6.82
C ALA A 308 -35.42 11.06 5.57
N LEU A 309 -35.15 11.73 4.44
CA LEU A 309 -35.88 11.57 3.18
C LEU A 309 -35.08 10.79 2.14
N ASN A 310 -33.81 10.47 2.40
CA ASN A 310 -32.98 9.72 1.48
C ASN A 310 -33.40 8.23 1.49
N PRO A 311 -33.91 7.67 0.38
CA PRO A 311 -34.42 6.29 0.34
C PRO A 311 -33.40 5.24 0.76
N ARG A 312 -32.09 5.53 0.61
CA ARG A 312 -31.01 4.65 1.09
C ARG A 312 -31.07 4.46 2.60
N ASN A 313 -31.38 5.51 3.35
CA ASN A 313 -31.38 5.46 4.82
C ASN A 313 -32.60 4.73 5.39
N MET A 314 -33.59 4.41 4.54
CA MET A 314 -34.73 3.56 4.90
C MET A 314 -34.34 2.08 4.96
N ILE A 315 -33.17 1.70 4.41
CA ILE A 315 -32.67 0.33 4.40
C ILE A 315 -31.26 0.30 4.99
N SER A 316 -31.14 -0.14 6.24
CA SER A 316 -29.84 -0.22 6.92
C SER A 316 -29.14 -1.54 6.64
N PHE A 317 -28.14 -1.53 5.76
CA PHE A 317 -27.13 -2.58 5.69
C PHE A 317 -25.90 -2.13 6.47
N ASN A 318 -25.47 -2.94 7.44
CA ASN A 318 -24.21 -2.70 8.15
C ASN A 318 -23.04 -3.05 7.21
N LEU A 319 -22.62 -2.08 6.39
CA LEU A 319 -21.48 -2.15 5.50
C LEU A 319 -20.34 -1.32 6.08
N PRO A 320 -19.08 -1.80 5.99
CA PRO A 320 -17.93 -1.04 6.46
C PRO A 320 -17.79 0.27 5.66
N THR A 321 -17.52 1.37 6.35
CA THR A 321 -17.23 2.65 5.70
C THR A 321 -15.81 2.66 5.17
N GLU A 322 -15.66 3.00 3.89
CA GLU A 322 -14.35 3.16 3.28
C GLU A 322 -13.72 4.49 3.72
N ILE A 323 -12.56 4.43 4.37
CA ILE A 323 -11.84 5.62 4.84
C ILE A 323 -10.99 6.17 3.69
N GLN A 324 -11.23 7.42 3.31
CA GLN A 324 -10.51 8.11 2.24
C GLN A 324 -10.21 9.54 2.63
N LEU A 325 -9.20 10.12 1.97
CA LEU A 325 -8.91 11.54 2.09
C LEU A 325 -10.08 12.38 1.56
N SER A 326 -10.34 13.51 2.22
CA SER A 326 -11.26 14.50 1.67
C SER A 326 -10.63 15.17 0.44
N ASN A 327 -11.46 15.61 -0.51
CA ASN A 327 -10.97 16.34 -1.69
C ASN A 327 -10.18 17.60 -1.31
N SER A 328 -10.57 18.31 -0.25
CA SER A 328 -9.84 19.49 0.24
C SER A 328 -8.43 19.14 0.72
N THR A 329 -8.29 18.02 1.43
CA THR A 329 -7.00 17.50 1.90
C THR A 329 -6.17 17.05 0.71
N THR A 330 -6.75 16.32 -0.24
CA THR A 330 -6.09 15.87 -1.47
C THR A 330 -5.47 17.04 -2.25
N TRP A 331 -6.22 18.10 -2.51
CA TRP A 331 -5.69 19.25 -3.25
C TRP A 331 -4.69 20.08 -2.43
N SER A 332 -4.76 20.03 -1.10
CA SER A 332 -3.72 20.58 -0.24
C SER A 332 -2.41 19.79 -0.34
N LEU A 333 -2.47 18.46 -0.44
CA LEU A 333 -1.29 17.60 -0.69
C LEU A 333 -0.65 17.96 -2.04
N VAL A 334 -1.47 18.06 -3.10
CA VAL A 334 -1.01 18.49 -4.44
C VAL A 334 -0.32 19.85 -4.36
N SER A 335 -0.95 20.84 -3.71
CA SER A 335 -0.36 22.17 -3.56
C SER A 335 0.96 22.13 -2.79
N ASN A 336 1.07 21.32 -1.72
CA ASN A 336 2.29 21.23 -0.93
C ASN A 336 3.41 20.53 -1.72
N SER A 337 3.08 19.49 -2.48
CA SER A 337 4.02 18.79 -3.37
C SER A 337 4.60 19.74 -4.42
N LEU A 338 3.76 20.51 -5.10
CA LEU A 338 4.19 21.48 -6.13
C LEU A 338 4.99 22.66 -5.55
N LYS A 339 4.76 23.02 -4.28
CA LYS A 339 5.51 24.08 -3.59
C LYS A 339 6.84 23.60 -2.99
N GLY A 340 7.08 22.30 -2.90
CA GLY A 340 8.24 21.73 -2.22
C GLY A 340 9.57 22.08 -2.87
N SER A 341 9.77 21.66 -4.12
CA SER A 341 10.98 21.99 -4.90
C SER A 341 10.66 22.05 -6.39
N LEU A 342 11.50 22.75 -7.17
CA LEU A 342 11.34 22.78 -8.63
C LEU A 342 11.38 21.36 -9.24
N LYS A 343 12.26 20.49 -8.72
CA LYS A 343 12.39 19.10 -9.16
C LYS A 343 11.07 18.34 -8.95
N THR A 344 10.51 18.43 -7.74
CA THR A 344 9.23 17.78 -7.39
C THR A 344 8.05 18.39 -8.16
N ALA A 345 8.05 19.70 -8.41
CA ALA A 345 7.00 20.36 -9.17
C ALA A 345 6.97 19.88 -10.63
N VAL A 346 8.14 19.74 -11.27
CA VAL A 346 8.23 19.40 -12.69
C VAL A 346 8.01 17.91 -12.93
N LEU A 347 8.68 17.05 -12.16
CA LEU A 347 8.73 15.59 -12.40
C LEU A 347 8.17 14.73 -11.26
N GLY A 348 7.64 15.35 -10.20
CA GLY A 348 7.01 14.65 -9.08
C GLY A 348 7.99 14.04 -8.09
N SER A 349 7.45 13.33 -7.10
CA SER A 349 8.24 12.54 -6.15
C SER A 349 8.71 11.19 -6.69
N GLY A 350 8.15 10.75 -7.82
CA GLY A 350 8.34 9.45 -8.44
C GLY A 350 7.05 8.63 -8.44
N PRO A 351 6.78 7.82 -9.48
CA PRO A 351 5.65 6.89 -9.53
C PRO A 351 5.49 6.05 -8.26
N GLY A 352 4.26 5.86 -7.79
CA GLY A 352 3.95 5.04 -6.61
C GLY A 352 4.52 5.53 -5.27
N THR A 353 5.02 6.76 -5.17
CA THR A 353 5.66 7.26 -3.93
C THR A 353 4.75 8.10 -3.04
N THR A 354 3.46 8.24 -3.36
CA THR A 354 2.52 9.07 -2.59
C THR A 354 2.54 8.76 -1.08
N GLY A 355 2.53 7.48 -0.70
CA GLY A 355 2.61 7.06 0.71
C GLY A 355 3.96 7.30 1.41
N ILE A 356 5.01 7.53 0.64
CA ILE A 356 6.36 7.85 1.15
C ILE A 356 6.44 9.34 1.46
N VAL A 357 6.03 10.19 0.52
CA VAL A 357 6.04 11.66 0.70
C VAL A 357 4.91 12.17 1.57
N PHE A 358 3.90 11.34 1.87
CA PHE A 358 2.69 11.79 2.54
C PHE A 358 3.01 12.61 3.81
N GLY A 359 3.92 12.13 4.66
CA GLY A 359 4.36 12.85 5.86
C GLY A 359 4.93 14.24 5.57
N ASP A 360 5.78 14.35 4.55
CA ASP A 360 6.41 15.60 4.11
C ASP A 360 5.37 16.64 3.66
N ILE A 361 4.37 16.20 2.88
CA ILE A 361 3.40 17.09 2.21
C ILE A 361 2.05 17.20 2.95
N LYS A 362 1.85 16.44 4.03
CA LYS A 362 0.61 16.41 4.84
C LYS A 362 0.20 17.83 5.25
N PRO A 363 -1.06 18.26 5.11
CA PRO A 363 -1.50 19.53 5.66
C PRO A 363 -1.77 19.41 7.17
N GLU A 364 -1.50 20.49 7.93
CA GLU A 364 -1.73 20.53 9.38
C GLU A 364 -3.23 20.40 9.72
N SER A 365 -4.12 20.84 8.82
CA SER A 365 -5.56 20.68 8.97
C SER A 365 -6.01 19.22 9.15
N LEU A 366 -5.23 18.25 8.64
CA LEU A 366 -5.51 16.83 8.84
C LEU A 366 -5.43 16.42 10.31
N ASN A 367 -4.61 17.08 11.13
CA ASN A 367 -4.46 16.77 12.57
C ASN A 367 -5.74 17.03 13.37
N LYS A 368 -6.66 17.84 12.83
CA LYS A 368 -7.97 18.15 13.41
C LYS A 368 -9.02 17.06 13.13
N THR A 369 -8.72 16.09 12.27
CA THR A 369 -9.64 15.01 11.90
C THR A 369 -9.42 13.75 12.76
N ILE A 370 -10.36 12.80 12.68
CA ILE A 370 -10.23 11.49 13.35
C ILE A 370 -9.17 10.58 12.70
N VAL A 371 -8.79 10.83 11.44
CA VAL A 371 -7.85 10.00 10.65
C VAL A 371 -6.43 10.56 10.64
N TRP A 372 -6.11 11.49 11.54
CA TRP A 372 -4.83 12.22 11.57
C TRP A 372 -3.58 11.34 11.69
N ASN A 373 -3.74 10.17 12.32
CA ASN A 373 -2.70 9.19 12.61
C ASN A 373 -2.53 8.14 11.48
N LEU A 374 -3.36 8.20 10.43
CA LEU A 374 -3.25 7.31 9.28
C LEU A 374 -2.27 7.89 8.26
N ASN A 375 -1.38 7.04 7.74
CA ASN A 375 -0.60 7.35 6.55
C ASN A 375 -1.35 6.86 5.30
N PHE A 376 -1.72 7.79 4.42
CA PHE A 376 -2.43 7.45 3.19
C PHE A 376 -1.45 7.22 2.05
N ASP A 377 -1.51 6.04 1.43
CA ASP A 377 -0.70 5.64 0.29
C ASP A 377 -1.19 6.18 -1.06
N ARG A 378 -2.26 6.97 -1.04
CA ARG A 378 -2.94 7.51 -2.22
C ARG A 378 -3.75 8.77 -1.89
N ALA A 379 -3.89 9.63 -2.88
CA ALA A 379 -4.88 10.69 -2.92
C ALA A 379 -6.31 10.17 -3.15
N SER A 380 -7.33 11.01 -2.92
CA SER A 380 -8.73 10.65 -3.18
C SER A 380 -9.06 10.47 -4.67
N SER A 381 -8.29 11.10 -5.57
CA SER A 381 -8.47 11.02 -7.01
C SER A 381 -7.18 10.62 -7.73
N GLU A 382 -7.31 9.97 -8.89
CA GLU A 382 -6.15 9.51 -9.63
C GLU A 382 -5.38 10.68 -10.27
N ILE A 383 -6.08 11.74 -10.68
CA ILE A 383 -5.43 12.96 -11.17
C ILE A 383 -4.46 13.56 -10.14
N ALA A 384 -4.85 13.55 -8.86
CA ALA A 384 -4.00 14.05 -7.80
C ALA A 384 -2.78 13.14 -7.56
N ASN A 385 -2.95 11.81 -7.65
CA ASN A 385 -1.82 10.87 -7.59
C ASN A 385 -0.82 11.16 -8.72
N ILE A 386 -1.28 11.28 -9.97
CA ILE A 386 -0.40 11.53 -11.11
C ILE A 386 0.39 12.83 -10.92
N ILE A 387 -0.24 13.91 -10.44
CA ILE A 387 0.45 15.19 -10.20
C ILE A 387 1.51 15.05 -9.10
N ILE A 388 1.17 14.40 -7.97
CA ILE A 388 2.13 14.20 -6.86
C ILE A 388 3.33 13.35 -7.33
N GLU A 389 3.06 12.28 -8.07
CA GLU A 389 4.05 11.27 -8.42
C GLU A 389 4.89 11.62 -9.64
N THR A 390 4.32 12.29 -10.64
CA THR A 390 4.99 12.58 -11.93
C THR A 390 5.13 14.08 -12.23
N GLY A 391 4.63 14.94 -11.33
CA GLY A 391 4.71 16.39 -11.46
C GLY A 391 3.83 16.91 -12.60
N VAL A 392 4.01 18.19 -12.92
CA VAL A 392 3.25 18.86 -13.97
C VAL A 392 3.52 18.23 -15.34
N VAL A 393 4.76 17.79 -15.63
CA VAL A 393 5.11 17.24 -16.96
C VAL A 393 4.45 15.90 -17.20
N GLY A 394 4.48 14.98 -16.24
CA GLY A 394 3.81 13.68 -16.37
C GLY A 394 2.30 13.82 -16.42
N PHE A 395 1.72 14.71 -15.60
CA PHE A 395 0.31 15.06 -15.65
C PHE A 395 -0.11 15.58 -17.04
N LEU A 396 0.59 16.59 -17.57
CA LEU A 396 0.28 17.16 -18.88
C LEU A 396 0.44 16.12 -20.00
N ALA A 397 1.44 15.23 -19.92
CA ALA A 397 1.61 14.17 -20.90
C ALA A 397 0.45 13.15 -20.88
N PHE A 398 -0.02 12.75 -19.69
CA PHE A 398 -1.17 11.86 -19.54
C PHE A 398 -2.46 12.51 -20.07
N GLU A 399 -2.76 13.73 -19.65
CA GLU A 399 -3.97 14.45 -20.07
C GLU A 399 -3.95 14.79 -21.56
N LEU A 400 -2.80 15.19 -22.11
CA LEU A 400 -2.66 15.41 -23.54
C LEU A 400 -3.02 14.14 -24.33
N ALA A 401 -2.56 12.97 -23.88
CA ALA A 401 -2.89 11.71 -24.52
C ALA A 401 -4.40 11.39 -24.43
N ALA A 402 -5.00 11.60 -23.27
CA ALA A 402 -6.43 11.38 -23.03
C ALA A 402 -7.30 12.31 -23.87
N VAL A 403 -6.96 13.60 -23.94
CA VAL A 403 -7.68 14.63 -24.70
C VAL A 403 -7.56 14.37 -26.21
N LEU A 404 -6.36 14.05 -26.71
CA LEU A 404 -6.17 13.71 -28.12
C LEU A 404 -6.93 12.44 -28.51
N PHE A 405 -6.93 11.42 -27.63
CA PHE A 405 -7.77 10.24 -27.81
C PHE A 405 -9.25 10.61 -27.83
N PHE A 406 -9.73 11.44 -26.91
CA PHE A 406 -11.12 11.87 -26.84
C PHE A 406 -11.58 12.53 -28.15
N PHE A 407 -10.81 13.50 -28.65
CA PHE A 407 -11.16 14.20 -29.90
C PHE A 407 -11.09 13.28 -31.11
N PHE A 408 -10.07 12.43 -31.20
CA PHE A 408 -9.98 11.43 -32.26
C PHE A 408 -11.18 10.48 -32.23
N ALA A 409 -11.51 9.97 -31.04
CA ALA A 409 -12.60 9.04 -30.85
C ALA A 409 -13.96 9.66 -31.17
N LEU A 410 -14.19 10.88 -30.69
CA LEU A 410 -15.41 11.63 -30.96
C LEU A 410 -15.56 11.94 -32.46
N PHE A 411 -14.49 12.40 -33.12
CA PHE A 411 -14.50 12.65 -34.56
C PHE A 411 -14.82 11.37 -35.35
N PHE A 412 -14.15 10.26 -35.03
CA PHE A 412 -14.42 8.97 -35.64
C PHE A 412 -15.87 8.53 -35.41
N LEU A 413 -16.39 8.60 -34.19
CA LEU A 413 -17.73 8.16 -33.87
C LEU A 413 -18.83 9.04 -34.50
N LEU A 414 -18.57 10.34 -34.70
CA LEU A 414 -19.52 11.26 -35.32
C LEU A 414 -19.48 11.26 -36.85
N LYS A 415 -18.33 10.97 -37.47
CA LYS A 415 -18.13 11.09 -38.94
C LYS A 415 -18.06 9.76 -39.68
N GLN A 416 -17.79 8.65 -38.99
CA GLN A 416 -17.55 7.34 -39.60
C GLN A 416 -18.60 6.31 -39.15
N SER A 417 -19.87 6.72 -39.08
CA SER A 417 -21.01 5.91 -38.61
C SER A 417 -21.21 4.61 -39.41
N SER A 418 -20.82 4.60 -40.70
CA SER A 418 -20.88 3.45 -41.60
C SER A 418 -19.68 2.49 -41.50
N HIS A 419 -18.64 2.84 -40.72
CA HIS A 419 -17.43 2.04 -40.62
C HIS A 419 -17.68 0.68 -39.94
N LEU A 420 -17.06 -0.39 -40.45
CA LEU A 420 -17.26 -1.77 -39.97
C LEU A 420 -17.05 -1.91 -38.45
N GLY A 421 -15.99 -1.27 -37.95
CA GLY A 421 -15.65 -1.30 -36.52
C GLY A 421 -16.42 -0.31 -35.63
N TRP A 422 -17.30 0.53 -36.19
CA TRP A 422 -17.91 1.65 -35.45
C TRP A 422 -18.64 1.21 -34.17
N LYS A 423 -19.44 0.14 -34.24
CA LYS A 423 -20.19 -0.38 -33.09
C LYS A 423 -19.26 -0.80 -31.95
N PHE A 424 -18.14 -1.46 -32.27
CA PHE A 424 -17.14 -1.90 -31.31
C PHE A 424 -16.35 -0.74 -30.71
N ALA A 425 -15.99 0.23 -31.55
CA ALA A 425 -15.34 1.46 -31.13
C ALA A 425 -16.22 2.23 -30.13
N LEU A 426 -17.53 2.32 -30.36
CA LEU A 426 -18.46 2.96 -29.43
C LEU A 426 -18.42 2.31 -28.04
N GLY A 427 -18.44 0.97 -27.96
CA GLY A 427 -18.39 0.27 -26.67
C GLY A 427 -17.10 0.49 -25.92
N ALA A 428 -15.98 0.44 -26.64
CA ALA A 428 -14.66 0.75 -26.09
C ALA A 428 -14.58 2.20 -25.60
N PHE A 429 -15.16 3.15 -26.34
CA PHE A 429 -15.21 4.56 -25.95
C PHE A 429 -16.06 4.79 -24.69
N ILE A 430 -17.20 4.10 -24.53
CA ILE A 430 -18.03 4.22 -23.31
C ILE A 430 -17.29 3.70 -22.08
N LEU A 431 -16.57 2.58 -22.20
CA LEU A 431 -15.71 2.06 -21.13
C LEU A 431 -14.59 3.04 -20.78
N TRP A 432 -13.91 3.58 -21.81
CA TRP A 432 -12.86 4.57 -21.61
C TRP A 432 -13.40 5.84 -20.94
N LEU A 433 -14.54 6.37 -21.41
CA LEU A 433 -15.17 7.57 -20.89
C LEU A 433 -15.54 7.39 -19.41
N ALA A 434 -16.11 6.23 -19.03
CA ALA A 434 -16.41 5.89 -17.65
C ALA A 434 -15.16 5.96 -16.76
N MET A 435 -14.03 5.42 -17.24
CA MET A 435 -12.75 5.47 -16.52
C MET A 435 -12.15 6.87 -16.49
N TYR A 436 -12.22 7.61 -17.59
CA TYR A 436 -11.75 8.98 -17.65
C TYR A 436 -12.52 9.89 -16.68
N ILE A 437 -13.83 9.69 -16.51
CA ILE A 437 -14.60 10.41 -15.48
C ILE A 437 -14.15 9.99 -14.07
N THR A 438 -14.01 8.68 -13.86
CA THR A 438 -13.57 8.12 -12.57
C THR A 438 -12.24 8.73 -12.13
N HIS A 439 -11.33 8.99 -13.07
CA HIS A 439 -10.01 9.60 -12.85
C HIS A 439 -10.04 10.88 -11.99
N PHE A 440 -11.09 11.70 -12.15
CA PHE A 440 -11.24 12.98 -11.44
C PHE A 440 -11.78 12.82 -10.01
N PHE A 441 -12.53 11.75 -9.74
CA PHE A 441 -13.27 11.58 -8.49
C PHE A 441 -12.73 10.45 -7.61
N TYR A 442 -11.92 9.55 -8.16
CA TYR A 442 -11.49 8.33 -7.51
C TYR A 442 -10.10 7.88 -7.98
N PHE A 443 -9.32 7.25 -7.11
CA PHE A 443 -8.01 6.67 -7.45
C PHE A 443 -8.15 5.35 -8.23
N PHE A 444 -7.16 4.98 -9.02
CA PHE A 444 -7.20 3.72 -9.78
C PHE A 444 -6.55 2.57 -9.01
N ASN A 445 -7.24 1.42 -9.03
CA ASN A 445 -6.67 0.11 -8.68
C ASN A 445 -6.23 -0.63 -9.97
N THR A 446 -5.65 -1.82 -9.82
CA THR A 446 -5.13 -2.58 -10.98
C THR A 446 -6.22 -2.89 -12.01
N THR A 447 -7.44 -3.19 -11.57
CA THR A 447 -8.57 -3.48 -12.46
C THR A 447 -8.98 -2.25 -13.29
N PHE A 448 -9.01 -1.06 -12.69
CA PHE A 448 -9.35 0.18 -13.40
C PHE A 448 -8.28 0.59 -14.41
N TYR A 449 -7.01 0.49 -14.02
CA TYR A 449 -5.89 0.69 -14.94
C TYR A 449 -5.95 -0.26 -16.13
N PHE A 450 -6.22 -1.55 -15.89
CA PHE A 450 -6.41 -2.53 -16.95
C PHE A 450 -7.55 -2.15 -17.91
N ILE A 451 -8.74 -1.79 -17.39
CA ILE A 451 -9.89 -1.41 -18.22
C ILE A 451 -9.60 -0.14 -19.03
N TYR A 452 -8.97 0.87 -18.42
CA TYR A 452 -8.59 2.11 -19.11
C TYR A 452 -7.72 1.81 -20.34
N TRP A 453 -6.59 1.12 -20.17
CA TRP A 453 -5.68 0.84 -21.29
C TRP A 453 -6.25 -0.14 -22.30
N LEU A 454 -6.97 -1.17 -21.85
CA LEU A 454 -7.69 -2.10 -22.72
C LEU A 454 -8.70 -1.37 -23.60
N SER A 455 -9.47 -0.43 -23.02
CA SER A 455 -10.50 0.31 -23.75
C SER A 455 -9.91 1.21 -24.84
N VAL A 456 -8.78 1.89 -24.59
CA VAL A 456 -8.05 2.64 -25.63
C VAL A 456 -7.57 1.71 -26.75
N GLY A 457 -6.97 0.56 -26.39
CA GLY A 457 -6.48 -0.42 -27.36
C GLY A 457 -7.60 -0.98 -28.24
N LEU A 458 -8.73 -1.36 -27.63
CA LEU A 458 -9.90 -1.88 -28.35
C LEU A 458 -10.53 -0.83 -29.26
N PHE A 459 -10.58 0.43 -28.82
CA PHE A 459 -11.06 1.53 -29.65
C PHE A 459 -10.20 1.65 -30.91
N MET A 460 -8.88 1.75 -30.73
CA MET A 460 -7.95 1.93 -31.85
C MET A 460 -7.93 0.71 -32.78
N ALA A 461 -8.05 -0.50 -32.24
CA ALA A 461 -8.22 -1.73 -33.02
C ALA A 461 -9.50 -1.70 -33.88
N ALA A 462 -10.62 -1.24 -33.30
CA ALA A 462 -11.90 -1.15 -34.00
C ALA A 462 -11.90 -0.06 -35.08
N ALA A 463 -11.32 1.11 -34.77
CA ALA A 463 -11.22 2.23 -35.70
C ALA A 463 -10.37 1.91 -36.95
N HIS A 464 -9.47 0.93 -36.87
CA HIS A 464 -8.62 0.49 -37.98
C HIS A 464 -9.08 -0.84 -38.61
N MET A 465 -10.30 -1.30 -38.31
CA MET A 465 -10.84 -2.53 -38.88
C MET A 465 -11.28 -2.31 -40.35
N LYS A 466 -10.75 -3.12 -41.28
CA LYS A 466 -11.06 -3.04 -42.72
C LYS A 466 -11.96 -4.19 -43.19
N THR A 467 -12.70 -3.97 -44.30
CA THR A 467 -13.61 -4.95 -44.94
C THR A 467 -12.90 -6.05 -45.71
N ALA A 468 -11.76 -5.74 -46.35
CA ALA A 468 -10.86 -6.72 -46.94
C ALA A 468 -9.58 -6.83 -46.07
N PRO A 469 -8.97 -8.03 -45.95
CA PRO A 469 -7.66 -8.18 -45.34
C PRO A 469 -6.60 -7.61 -46.28
N GLU A 470 -6.55 -6.29 -46.43
CA GLU A 470 -5.31 -5.65 -46.88
C GLU A 470 -4.24 -5.97 -45.84
N GLU A 471 -3.13 -6.57 -46.27
CA GLU A 471 -2.00 -6.74 -45.38
C GLU A 471 -1.66 -5.35 -44.83
N PRO A 472 -1.60 -5.17 -43.50
CA PRO A 472 -1.08 -3.94 -42.91
C PRO A 472 0.27 -3.66 -43.55
N ASN A 473 0.65 -2.38 -43.70
CA ASN A 473 1.96 -2.00 -44.22
C ASN A 473 3.04 -2.89 -43.60
N SER A 474 3.49 -3.87 -44.38
CA SER A 474 4.32 -4.96 -43.88
C SER A 474 5.74 -4.58 -44.20
N PHE A 475 6.50 -4.28 -43.16
CA PHE A 475 7.92 -4.02 -43.33
C PHE A 475 8.63 -5.38 -43.36
N SER A 476 9.26 -5.69 -44.50
CA SER A 476 10.14 -6.85 -44.59
C SER A 476 11.41 -6.54 -43.80
N LEU A 477 11.68 -7.34 -42.77
CA LEU A 477 12.89 -7.18 -41.95
C LEU A 477 14.15 -7.54 -42.76
N ALA A 478 13.96 -8.27 -43.87
CA ALA A 478 15.00 -8.77 -44.77
C ALA A 478 15.24 -7.89 -46.02
N GLN A 479 15.00 -6.58 -45.94
CA GLN A 479 15.41 -5.66 -47.02
C GLN A 479 16.93 -5.72 -47.28
N SER A 480 17.74 -6.03 -46.26
CA SER A 480 19.15 -6.39 -46.38
C SER A 480 19.54 -7.46 -45.36
N PRO A 481 20.61 -8.25 -45.59
CA PRO A 481 21.14 -9.18 -44.59
C PRO A 481 21.52 -8.49 -43.27
N ARG A 482 22.04 -7.25 -43.35
CA ARG A 482 22.41 -6.44 -42.18
C ARG A 482 21.19 -6.05 -41.36
N SER A 483 20.12 -5.55 -41.99
CA SER A 483 18.88 -5.18 -41.30
C SER A 483 18.20 -6.39 -40.66
N ALA A 484 18.17 -7.54 -41.35
CA ALA A 484 17.65 -8.78 -40.79
C ALA A 484 18.41 -9.20 -39.53
N LEU A 485 19.74 -9.14 -39.59
CA LEU A 485 20.60 -9.45 -38.44
C LEU A 485 20.37 -8.47 -37.28
N SER A 486 20.27 -7.17 -37.55
CA SER A 486 19.96 -6.15 -36.53
C SER A 486 18.62 -6.42 -35.84
N TRP A 487 17.58 -6.74 -36.59
CA TRP A 487 16.26 -7.04 -36.03
C TRP A 487 16.21 -8.35 -35.25
N MET A 488 16.92 -9.37 -35.72
CA MET A 488 17.09 -10.62 -34.98
C MET A 488 17.82 -10.37 -33.67
N PHE A 489 18.89 -9.57 -33.69
CA PHE A 489 19.65 -9.20 -32.50
C PHE A 489 18.79 -8.42 -31.50
N VAL A 490 18.06 -7.39 -31.95
CA VAL A 490 17.15 -6.62 -31.09
C VAL A 490 16.05 -7.49 -30.50
N SER A 491 15.45 -8.37 -31.32
CA SER A 491 14.42 -9.30 -30.86
C SER A 491 14.93 -10.27 -29.79
N LEU A 492 16.15 -10.79 -29.98
CA LEU A 492 16.79 -11.68 -29.02
C LEU A 492 17.17 -10.95 -27.73
N LEU A 493 17.61 -9.69 -27.81
CA LEU A 493 17.82 -8.85 -26.64
C LEU A 493 16.52 -8.60 -25.87
N ILE A 494 15.42 -8.31 -26.57
CA ILE A 494 14.10 -8.13 -25.92
C ILE A 494 13.66 -9.43 -25.25
N LEU A 495 13.79 -10.58 -25.91
CA LEU A 495 13.48 -11.88 -25.32
C LEU A 495 14.35 -12.18 -24.09
N ALA A 496 15.64 -11.87 -24.14
CA ALA A 496 16.54 -12.01 -22.99
C ALA A 496 16.14 -11.09 -21.84
N MET A 497 15.81 -9.82 -22.11
CA MET A 497 15.31 -8.87 -21.11
C MET A 497 13.99 -9.32 -20.50
N LEU A 498 13.07 -9.87 -21.28
CA LEU A 498 11.80 -10.43 -20.79
C LEU A 498 12.04 -11.65 -19.89
N LEU A 499 12.97 -12.53 -20.26
CA LEU A 499 13.32 -13.69 -19.45
C LEU A 499 13.92 -13.26 -18.10
N VAL A 500 14.87 -12.31 -18.14
CA VAL A 500 15.46 -11.73 -16.93
C VAL A 500 14.40 -11.05 -16.07
N GLY A 501 13.54 -10.23 -16.67
CA GLY A 501 12.43 -9.56 -15.97
C GLY A 501 11.45 -10.55 -15.33
N THR A 502 11.17 -11.68 -16.00
CA THR A 502 10.31 -12.74 -15.45
C THR A 502 10.97 -13.43 -14.25
N PHE A 503 12.29 -13.67 -14.31
CA PHE A 503 13.02 -14.22 -13.18
C PHE A 503 13.00 -13.28 -11.96
N PHE A 504 13.21 -11.98 -12.18
CA PHE A 504 13.11 -10.97 -11.13
C PHE A 504 11.71 -10.89 -10.53
N GLU A 505 10.67 -10.84 -11.35
CA GLU A 505 9.29 -10.77 -10.85
C GLU A 505 8.90 -12.06 -10.10
N ALA A 506 9.37 -13.24 -10.56
CA ALA A 506 9.18 -14.49 -9.84
C ALA A 506 9.87 -14.48 -8.46
N ALA A 507 11.05 -13.86 -8.35
CA ALA A 507 11.72 -13.66 -7.06
C ALA A 507 10.93 -12.68 -6.16
N VAL A 508 10.42 -11.58 -6.71
CA VAL A 508 9.55 -10.63 -5.98
C VAL A 508 8.30 -11.32 -5.44
N TYR A 509 7.61 -12.09 -6.29
CA TYR A 509 6.42 -12.85 -5.92
C TYR A 509 6.74 -13.92 -4.86
N GLY A 510 7.82 -14.68 -5.04
CA GLY A 510 8.29 -15.65 -4.06
C GLY A 510 8.62 -15.01 -2.71
N GLY A 511 9.21 -13.82 -2.72
CA GLY A 511 9.49 -13.04 -1.51
C GLY A 511 8.21 -12.63 -0.77
N GLU A 512 7.19 -12.14 -1.49
CA GLU A 512 5.88 -11.79 -0.90
C GLU A 512 5.16 -13.00 -0.32
N VAL A 513 5.25 -14.16 -0.97
CA VAL A 513 4.68 -15.42 -0.45
C VAL A 513 5.37 -15.82 0.85
N SER A 514 6.70 -15.77 0.90
CA SER A 514 7.46 -16.06 2.12
C SER A 514 7.17 -15.05 3.23
N TYR A 515 7.07 -13.76 2.92
CA TYR A 515 6.72 -12.74 3.91
C TYR A 515 5.31 -12.95 4.48
N ALA A 516 4.33 -13.24 3.62
CA ALA A 516 2.96 -13.53 4.02
C ALA A 516 2.86 -14.80 4.89
N ALA A 517 3.64 -15.83 4.58
CA ALA A 517 3.74 -17.04 5.40
C ALA A 517 4.29 -16.72 6.81
N GLY A 518 5.38 -15.94 6.88
CA GLY A 518 5.96 -15.49 8.15
C GLY A 518 4.98 -14.65 8.97
N GLN A 519 4.26 -13.71 8.35
CA GLN A 519 3.26 -12.90 9.05
C GLN A 519 2.07 -13.75 9.56
N LYS A 520 1.64 -14.73 8.77
CA LYS A 520 0.57 -15.66 9.17
C LYS A 520 0.99 -16.50 10.38
N GLU A 521 2.24 -16.96 10.43
CA GLU A 521 2.80 -17.69 11.57
C GLU A 521 2.93 -16.79 12.81
N LEU A 522 3.39 -15.55 12.61
CA LEU A 522 3.54 -14.56 13.68
C LEU A 522 2.21 -14.17 14.33
N ASN A 523 1.11 -14.21 13.58
CA ASN A 523 -0.24 -13.85 14.04
C ASN A 523 -0.99 -15.02 14.72
N GLN A 524 -0.36 -16.18 14.91
CA GLN A 524 -0.97 -17.29 15.63
C GLN A 524 -1.02 -17.02 17.15
N SER A 525 -1.87 -17.75 17.87
CA SER A 525 -1.95 -17.64 19.34
C SER A 525 -0.65 -18.06 20.05
N LYS A 526 0.11 -18.97 19.44
CA LYS A 526 1.43 -19.42 19.89
C LYS A 526 2.40 -19.44 18.69
N PRO A 527 3.01 -18.30 18.34
CA PRO A 527 3.88 -18.21 17.18
C PRO A 527 5.15 -19.07 17.31
N ASP A 528 5.53 -19.78 16.24
CA ASP A 528 6.88 -20.34 16.10
C ASP A 528 7.82 -19.29 15.50
N TYR A 529 8.49 -18.54 16.37
CA TYR A 529 9.39 -17.47 15.95
C TYR A 529 10.61 -17.97 15.14
N ALA A 530 11.03 -19.24 15.28
CA ALA A 530 12.12 -19.79 14.49
C ALA A 530 11.68 -20.01 13.04
N LYS A 531 10.48 -20.55 12.85
CA LYS A 531 9.85 -20.67 11.53
C LYS A 531 9.60 -19.31 10.88
N VAL A 532 9.10 -18.33 11.65
CA VAL A 532 8.96 -16.93 11.17
C VAL A 532 10.30 -16.38 10.68
N SER A 533 11.38 -16.62 11.42
CA SER A 533 12.74 -16.20 11.02
C SER A 533 13.18 -16.85 9.69
N VAL A 534 12.87 -18.12 9.45
CA VAL A 534 13.17 -18.81 8.17
C VAL A 534 12.41 -18.16 7.02
N ASP A 535 11.10 -17.94 7.19
CA ASP A 535 10.24 -17.35 6.17
C ASP A 535 10.65 -15.90 5.84
N PHE A 536 10.92 -15.07 6.84
CA PHE A 536 11.41 -13.70 6.63
C PHE A 536 12.81 -13.66 6.03
N THR A 537 13.73 -14.54 6.41
CA THR A 537 15.06 -14.62 5.80
C THR A 537 14.96 -15.01 4.32
N ARG A 538 14.06 -15.95 3.98
CA ARG A 538 13.77 -16.30 2.58
C ARG A 538 13.18 -15.11 1.81
N ALA A 539 12.27 -14.35 2.42
CA ALA A 539 11.70 -13.16 1.81
C ALA A 539 12.78 -12.10 1.49
N ILE A 540 13.67 -11.82 2.45
CA ILE A 540 14.80 -10.90 2.29
C ILE A 540 15.78 -11.40 1.21
N THR A 541 16.02 -12.71 1.15
CA THR A 541 16.94 -13.30 0.16
C THR A 541 16.40 -13.17 -1.27
N LEU A 542 15.09 -13.39 -1.44
CA LEU A 542 14.42 -13.30 -2.74
C LEU A 542 14.20 -11.85 -3.21
N ASN A 543 13.95 -10.93 -2.28
CA ASN A 543 13.77 -9.51 -2.57
C ASN A 543 14.35 -8.62 -1.46
N PRO A 544 15.66 -8.35 -1.49
CA PRO A 544 16.36 -7.61 -0.44
C PRO A 544 16.08 -6.11 -0.44
N TYR A 545 15.32 -5.61 -1.43
CA TYR A 545 15.03 -4.19 -1.61
C TYR A 545 13.71 -3.76 -0.94
N ARG A 546 13.10 -4.64 -0.13
CA ARG A 546 11.89 -4.34 0.64
C ARG A 546 12.23 -4.14 2.11
N ASP A 547 12.17 -2.88 2.51
CA ASP A 547 12.32 -2.43 3.90
C ASP A 547 11.36 -3.14 4.86
N VAL A 548 10.10 -3.33 4.46
CA VAL A 548 9.08 -4.00 5.30
C VAL A 548 9.50 -5.42 5.71
N TYR A 549 10.24 -6.14 4.87
CA TYR A 549 10.72 -7.49 5.21
C TYR A 549 11.78 -7.45 6.30
N LEU A 550 12.69 -6.47 6.23
CA LEU A 550 13.72 -6.25 7.25
C LEU A 550 13.12 -5.81 8.58
N LEU A 551 12.11 -4.94 8.54
CA LEU A 551 11.40 -4.50 9.75
C LEU A 551 10.64 -5.65 10.41
N GLY A 552 9.92 -6.46 9.63
CA GLY A 552 9.26 -7.68 10.13
C GLY A 552 10.26 -8.67 10.74
N TYR A 553 11.40 -8.88 10.07
CA TYR A 553 12.49 -9.71 10.58
C TYR A 553 13.07 -9.19 11.89
N GLY A 554 13.41 -7.90 11.97
CA GLY A 554 13.90 -7.26 13.19
C GLY A 554 12.93 -7.38 14.36
N GLN A 555 11.63 -7.17 14.11
CA GLN A 555 10.60 -7.35 15.13
C GLN A 555 10.51 -8.80 15.62
N ASN A 556 10.63 -9.79 14.73
CA ASN A 556 10.65 -11.20 15.11
C ASN A 556 11.87 -11.54 15.98
N LEU A 557 13.05 -11.02 15.64
CA LEU A 557 14.27 -11.20 16.43
C LEU A 557 14.13 -10.67 17.85
N PHE A 558 13.43 -9.54 18.03
CA PHE A 558 13.12 -9.02 19.35
C PHE A 558 12.27 -10.00 20.17
N PHE A 559 11.24 -10.60 19.55
CA PHE A 559 10.41 -11.59 20.22
C PHE A 559 11.18 -12.87 20.58
N GLN A 560 12.06 -13.35 19.69
CA GLN A 560 12.94 -14.50 19.98
C GLN A 560 13.82 -14.23 21.19
N ALA A 561 14.47 -13.07 21.23
CA ALA A 561 15.33 -12.71 22.34
C ALA A 561 14.55 -12.50 23.65
N SER A 562 13.35 -11.91 23.59
CA SER A 562 12.50 -11.75 24.77
C SER A 562 12.05 -13.10 25.33
N GLN A 563 11.72 -14.06 24.46
CA GLN A 563 11.38 -15.42 24.87
C GLN A 563 12.58 -16.17 25.46
N GLU A 564 13.76 -16.02 24.87
CA GLU A 564 14.99 -16.64 25.38
C GLU A 564 15.40 -16.06 26.74
N ALA A 565 15.29 -14.74 26.90
CA ALA A 565 15.59 -14.04 28.15
C ALA A 565 14.65 -14.45 29.30
N ALA A 566 13.43 -14.90 29.00
CA ALA A 566 12.47 -15.37 29.99
C ALA A 566 12.72 -16.82 30.46
N LYS A 567 13.68 -17.55 29.88
CA LYS A 567 14.01 -18.91 30.32
C LYS A 567 14.80 -18.89 31.63
N PRO A 568 14.74 -19.96 32.45
CA PRO A 568 15.54 -20.06 33.68
C PRO A 568 17.06 -19.90 33.46
N ASN A 569 17.57 -20.44 32.34
CA ASN A 569 18.97 -20.33 31.92
C ASN A 569 19.04 -19.78 30.48
N PRO A 570 19.04 -18.45 30.30
CA PRO A 570 19.00 -17.82 28.98
C PRO A 570 20.35 -17.92 28.24
N ASP A 571 20.34 -18.18 26.93
CA ASP A 571 21.54 -18.05 26.09
C ASP A 571 21.83 -16.59 25.74
N ILE A 572 22.68 -15.96 26.54
CA ILE A 572 23.06 -14.55 26.39
C ILE A 572 23.77 -14.28 25.05
N LYS A 573 24.59 -15.21 24.54
CA LYS A 573 25.30 -15.01 23.27
C LYS A 573 24.34 -14.99 22.10
N GLN A 574 23.33 -15.84 22.14
CA GLN A 574 22.28 -15.89 21.12
C GLN A 574 21.41 -14.62 21.17
N ILE A 575 21.01 -14.17 22.35
CA ILE A 575 20.28 -12.91 22.56
C ILE A 575 21.06 -11.73 21.97
N GLN A 576 22.35 -11.60 22.28
CA GLN A 576 23.20 -10.53 21.74
C GLN A 576 23.30 -10.59 20.21
N THR A 577 23.34 -11.79 19.63
CA THR A 577 23.37 -11.96 18.17
C THR A 577 22.09 -11.51 17.51
N TRP A 578 20.93 -11.87 18.06
CA TRP A 578 19.65 -11.38 17.58
C TRP A 578 19.51 -9.86 17.71
N MET A 579 20.00 -9.27 18.81
CA MET A 579 20.00 -7.81 18.98
C MET A 579 20.85 -7.07 17.96
N ARG A 580 22.05 -7.59 17.65
CA ARG A 580 22.89 -7.04 16.57
C ARG A 580 22.20 -7.12 15.22
N ASN A 581 21.59 -8.27 14.90
CA ASN A 581 20.89 -8.47 13.63
C ASN A 581 19.63 -7.61 13.51
N LEU A 582 18.92 -7.38 14.61
CA LEU A 582 17.79 -6.46 14.69
C LEU A 582 18.19 -5.03 14.33
N ILE A 583 19.29 -4.52 14.89
CA ILE A 583 19.80 -3.18 14.55
C ILE A 583 20.32 -3.13 13.12
N ALA A 584 21.00 -4.18 12.65
CA ALA A 584 21.45 -4.26 11.26
C ALA A 584 20.27 -4.21 10.28
N ALA A 585 19.17 -4.94 10.57
CA ALA A 585 17.95 -4.91 9.77
C ALA A 585 17.29 -3.53 9.78
N GLY A 586 17.19 -2.89 10.95
CA GLY A 586 16.69 -1.53 11.10
C GLY A 586 17.50 -0.51 10.28
N LYS A 587 18.82 -0.49 10.42
CA LYS A 587 19.71 0.37 9.62
C LYS A 587 19.55 0.12 8.13
N LYS A 588 19.53 -1.16 7.72
CA LYS A 588 19.37 -1.51 6.31
C LYS A 588 18.03 -1.04 5.73
N SER A 589 16.95 -1.06 6.52
CA SER A 589 15.65 -0.53 6.10
C SER A 589 15.71 0.99 5.82
N THR A 590 16.46 1.74 6.62
CA THR A 590 16.65 3.20 6.43
C THR A 590 17.55 3.51 5.23
N GLU A 591 18.49 2.63 4.88
CA GLU A 591 19.29 2.76 3.65
C GLU A 591 18.46 2.52 2.39
N ILE A 592 17.54 1.56 2.43
CA ILE A 592 16.66 1.24 1.29
C ILE A 592 15.69 2.39 1.03
N SER A 593 15.06 2.92 2.08
CA SER A 593 14.10 4.01 1.97
C SER A 593 14.28 5.02 3.10
N SER A 594 15.20 5.95 2.90
CA SER A 594 15.52 7.01 3.87
C SER A 594 14.45 8.09 3.96
N ALA A 595 13.57 8.15 2.96
CA ALA A 595 12.44 9.08 2.91
C ALA A 595 11.25 8.64 3.77
N LYS A 596 11.16 7.37 4.19
CA LYS A 596 10.04 6.88 5.01
C LYS A 596 10.26 7.16 6.49
N ALA A 597 9.40 7.99 7.09
CA ALA A 597 9.38 8.23 8.54
C ALA A 597 9.21 6.94 9.36
N SER A 598 8.47 5.96 8.85
CA SER A 598 8.24 4.67 9.52
C SER A 598 9.52 3.86 9.74
N ASN A 599 10.50 3.94 8.83
CA ASN A 599 11.74 3.18 8.94
C ASN A 599 12.63 3.74 10.04
N TRP A 600 12.72 5.07 10.12
CA TRP A 600 13.40 5.77 11.21
C TRP A 600 12.71 5.54 12.56
N SER A 601 11.37 5.56 12.58
CA SER A 601 10.58 5.27 13.78
C SER A 601 10.81 3.84 14.28
N ALA A 602 10.85 2.86 13.38
CA ALA A 602 11.13 1.47 13.72
C ALA A 602 12.57 1.29 14.22
N LEU A 603 13.55 1.95 13.60
CA LEU A 603 14.93 1.95 14.08
C LEU A 603 15.05 2.57 15.48
N ALA A 604 14.35 3.67 15.74
CA ALA A 604 14.31 4.28 17.08
C ALA A 604 13.71 3.33 18.11
N GLN A 605 12.62 2.63 17.75
CA GLN A 605 12.00 1.63 18.62
C GLN A 605 12.94 0.43 18.87
N PHE A 606 13.66 -0.01 17.84
CA PHE A 606 14.67 -1.06 17.94
C PHE A 606 15.79 -0.68 18.90
N TYR A 607 16.31 0.54 18.81
CA TYR A 607 17.28 1.05 19.78
C TYR A 607 16.69 1.15 21.20
N THR A 608 15.43 1.58 21.32
CA THR A 608 14.73 1.66 22.61
C THR A 608 14.60 0.28 23.26
N ASN A 609 14.26 -0.73 22.48
CA ASN A 609 14.12 -2.11 22.95
C ASN A 609 15.42 -2.71 23.48
N ILE A 610 16.58 -2.26 22.98
CA ILE A 610 17.90 -2.75 23.41
C ILE A 610 18.62 -1.81 24.37
N ARG A 611 17.98 -0.70 24.77
CA ARG A 611 18.60 0.33 25.61
C ARG A 611 19.22 -0.25 26.88
N GLY A 612 18.53 -1.20 27.50
CA GLY A 612 19.00 -1.89 28.70
C GLY A 612 20.24 -2.77 28.50
N LEU A 613 20.60 -3.10 27.27
CA LEU A 613 21.61 -4.11 26.92
C LEU A 613 22.85 -3.51 26.25
N VAL A 614 22.73 -2.34 25.62
CA VAL A 614 23.81 -1.71 24.85
C VAL A 614 23.98 -0.26 25.30
N SER A 615 25.19 0.09 25.74
CA SER A 615 25.56 1.45 26.14
C SER A 615 25.55 2.42 24.95
N GLY A 616 25.30 3.71 25.21
CA GLY A 616 25.29 4.76 24.18
C GLY A 616 24.09 4.72 23.21
N THR A 617 23.07 3.93 23.50
CA THR A 617 21.86 3.79 22.66
C THR A 617 20.99 5.04 22.66
N ASP A 618 21.01 5.86 23.71
CA ASP A 618 20.17 7.05 23.85
C ASP A 618 20.35 8.07 22.72
N ALA A 619 21.60 8.30 22.30
CA ALA A 619 21.90 9.18 21.17
C ALA A 619 21.30 8.66 19.86
N HIS A 620 21.33 7.34 19.64
CA HIS A 620 20.75 6.72 18.45
C HIS A 620 19.22 6.74 18.45
N ILE A 621 18.59 6.62 19.62
CA ILE A 621 17.14 6.75 19.78
C ILE A 621 16.70 8.16 19.38
N ILE A 622 17.38 9.19 19.92
CA ILE A 622 17.08 10.60 19.64
C ILE A 622 17.29 10.93 18.16
N ASP A 623 18.45 10.57 17.59
CA ASP A 623 18.76 10.81 16.16
C ASP A 623 17.72 10.16 15.24
N SER A 624 17.32 8.92 15.55
CA SER A 624 16.33 8.20 14.74
C SER A 624 14.95 8.85 14.83
N TRP A 625 14.51 9.32 16.01
CA TRP A 625 13.25 10.06 16.14
C TRP A 625 13.30 11.43 15.44
N GLN A 626 14.42 12.13 15.50
CA GLN A 626 14.61 13.40 14.78
C GLN A 626 14.50 13.19 13.26
N LYS A 627 15.16 12.16 12.71
CA LYS A 627 15.04 11.81 11.28
C LYS A 627 13.64 11.36 10.89
N ALA A 628 12.91 10.70 11.79
CA ALA A 628 11.49 10.41 11.55
C ALA A 628 10.66 11.70 11.44
N ILE A 629 10.90 12.67 12.33
CA ILE A 629 10.23 13.99 12.30
C ILE A 629 10.59 14.78 11.05
N GLU A 630 11.83 14.70 10.57
CA GLU A 630 12.23 15.34 9.30
C GLU A 630 11.38 14.84 8.11
N ARG A 631 10.84 13.61 8.18
CA ARG A 631 10.02 12.97 7.13
C ARG A 631 8.52 13.00 7.37
N ASP A 632 8.10 13.39 8.58
CA ASP A 632 6.69 13.58 8.94
C ASP A 632 6.57 14.68 10.02
N PRO A 633 6.92 15.94 9.67
CA PRO A 633 7.11 17.02 10.65
C PRO A 633 5.81 17.49 11.31
N LYS A 634 4.66 17.04 10.81
CA LYS A 634 3.32 17.41 11.30
C LYS A 634 2.66 16.26 12.06
N ASN A 635 3.40 15.21 12.40
CA ASN A 635 2.87 14.12 13.19
C ASN A 635 3.17 14.30 14.68
N PRO A 636 2.16 14.67 15.49
CA PRO A 636 2.37 14.95 16.91
C PRO A 636 2.88 13.72 17.69
N ALA A 637 2.57 12.50 17.24
CA ALA A 637 3.02 11.29 17.92
C ALA A 637 4.55 11.15 17.90
N LEU A 638 5.22 11.58 16.83
CA LEU A 638 6.67 11.53 16.74
C LEU A 638 7.34 12.47 17.75
N TYR A 639 6.76 13.66 17.96
CA TYR A 639 7.23 14.60 18.97
C TYR A 639 7.01 14.08 20.40
N VAL A 640 5.91 13.36 20.65
CA VAL A 640 5.71 12.67 21.94
C VAL A 640 6.81 11.63 22.16
N ARG A 641 7.11 10.81 21.15
CA ARG A 641 8.19 9.80 21.24
C ARG A 641 9.57 10.43 21.43
N LEU A 642 9.86 11.53 20.74
CA LEU A 642 11.10 12.29 20.92
C LEU A 642 11.19 12.91 22.32
N GLY A 643 10.09 13.50 22.83
CA GLY A 643 10.03 14.06 24.17
C GLY A 643 10.30 13.02 25.26
N LEU A 644 9.69 11.84 25.12
CA LEU A 644 9.97 10.70 26.01
C LEU A 644 11.43 10.22 25.88
N ALA A 645 11.99 10.19 24.67
CA ALA A 645 13.40 9.82 24.46
C ALA A 645 14.36 10.80 25.17
N TYR A 646 14.12 12.12 25.06
CA TYR A 646 14.90 13.12 25.81
C TYR A 646 14.71 12.98 27.32
N SER A 647 13.49 12.72 27.78
CA SER A 647 13.21 12.49 29.20
C SER A 647 13.93 11.26 29.73
N ILE A 648 14.14 10.24 28.92
CA ILE A 648 14.86 9.02 29.29
C ILE A 648 16.37 9.29 29.29
N ALA A 649 16.87 9.99 28.28
CA ALA A 649 18.27 10.38 28.15
C ALA A 649 18.73 11.44 29.16
N SER A 650 17.79 12.07 29.88
CA SER A 650 18.14 13.01 30.95
C SER A 650 18.73 12.33 32.18
N ASP A 651 18.58 11.01 32.33
CA ASP A 651 19.16 10.28 33.45
C ASP A 651 20.65 10.04 33.19
N ILE A 652 21.49 10.84 33.85
CA ILE A 652 22.94 10.69 33.81
C ILE A 652 23.35 9.91 35.05
N ILE A 653 24.06 8.81 34.83
CA ILE A 653 24.72 8.08 35.92
C ILE A 653 26.02 8.81 36.25
N ASP A 654 26.09 9.35 37.46
CA ASP A 654 27.14 10.19 38.00
C ASP A 654 27.55 9.60 39.36
N PRO A 655 28.61 8.77 39.42
CA PRO A 655 29.07 8.14 40.66
C PRO A 655 29.37 9.16 41.78
N SER A 656 29.78 10.37 41.41
CA SER A 656 30.23 11.42 42.32
C SER A 656 29.15 12.01 43.22
N ILE A 657 27.86 11.76 42.93
CA ILE A 657 26.76 12.33 43.70
C ILE A 657 26.26 11.45 44.85
N ALA A 658 26.64 10.17 44.88
CA ALA A 658 26.13 9.20 45.86
C ALA A 658 26.93 9.14 47.17
N GLY A 659 28.05 9.86 47.26
CA GLY A 659 28.92 9.87 48.43
C GLY A 659 29.71 11.16 48.55
N THR A 660 29.87 11.65 49.78
CA THR A 660 30.77 12.75 50.12
C THR A 660 31.82 12.21 51.09
N GLY A 661 33.10 12.19 50.70
CA GLY A 661 34.14 11.57 51.52
C GLY A 661 35.50 11.51 50.83
N ALA A 662 36.44 10.79 51.43
CA ALA A 662 37.67 10.41 50.76
C ALA A 662 37.35 9.44 49.61
N ASP A 663 38.17 9.54 48.58
CA ASP A 663 38.27 8.63 47.44
C ASP A 663 39.76 8.27 47.42
N ALA A 664 40.12 7.19 48.12
CA ALA A 664 41.50 6.91 48.46
C ALA A 664 42.32 6.35 47.30
N ASP A 665 41.68 5.80 46.27
CA ASP A 665 42.31 5.34 45.03
C ASP A 665 42.06 6.25 43.80
N GLN A 666 41.27 7.31 43.97
CA GLN A 666 41.01 8.37 42.99
C GLN A 666 40.31 7.89 41.72
N ASP A 667 39.47 6.88 41.84
CA ASP A 667 38.77 6.26 40.72
C ASP A 667 37.42 6.94 40.40
N GLY A 668 37.00 7.90 41.24
CA GLY A 668 35.77 8.66 41.11
C GLY A 668 34.57 8.10 41.87
N LEU A 669 34.78 7.06 42.69
CA LEU A 669 33.81 6.46 43.61
C LEU A 669 34.27 6.73 45.06
N ALA A 670 33.39 7.21 45.93
CA ALA A 670 33.79 7.51 47.31
C ALA A 670 33.96 6.23 48.14
N ASP A 671 34.91 6.19 49.07
CA ASP A 671 35.20 5.03 49.95
C ASP A 671 33.94 4.46 50.63
N THR A 672 33.02 5.35 51.03
CA THR A 672 31.75 4.97 51.67
C THR A 672 30.78 4.28 50.74
N VAL A 673 30.82 4.64 49.46
CA VAL A 673 29.99 4.06 48.40
C VAL A 673 30.57 2.72 47.98
N GLU A 674 31.90 2.62 47.89
CA GLU A 674 32.58 1.36 47.61
C GLU A 674 32.27 0.30 48.67
N GLN A 675 32.34 0.68 49.95
CA GLN A 675 31.92 -0.19 51.05
C GLN A 675 30.45 -0.63 50.95
N GLN A 676 29.55 0.22 50.41
CA GLN A 676 28.15 -0.15 50.19
C GLN A 676 27.95 -1.10 48.99
N LEU A 677 28.74 -0.93 47.94
CA LEU A 677 28.72 -1.80 46.76
C LEU A 677 29.53 -3.10 46.96
N GLY A 678 30.33 -3.15 48.03
CA GLY A 678 31.23 -4.25 48.38
C GLY A 678 32.58 -4.19 47.67
N SER A 679 32.90 -3.09 46.99
CA SER A 679 34.21 -2.83 46.39
C SER A 679 35.23 -2.36 47.42
N ALA A 680 36.52 -2.46 47.07
CA ALA A 680 37.64 -2.23 47.97
C ALA A 680 38.11 -0.76 47.89
N PRO A 681 37.97 0.07 48.95
CA PRO A 681 38.20 1.52 48.91
C PRO A 681 39.62 2.01 48.61
N ASN A 682 40.54 1.09 48.34
CA ASN A 682 41.94 1.35 48.14
C ASN A 682 42.48 0.57 46.93
N ASN A 683 41.56 0.15 46.05
CA ASN A 683 41.84 -0.62 44.86
C ASN A 683 40.87 -0.21 43.75
N SER A 684 41.37 0.62 42.83
CA SER A 684 40.59 1.27 41.78
C SER A 684 39.92 0.31 40.77
N ASP A 685 40.16 -1.00 40.85
CA ASP A 685 39.56 -2.05 40.00
C ASP A 685 39.42 -3.33 40.86
N THR A 686 38.29 -3.43 41.57
CA THR A 686 38.05 -4.50 42.56
C THR A 686 37.98 -5.87 41.91
N ASN A 687 37.40 -5.97 40.71
CA ASN A 687 37.22 -7.25 40.02
C ASN A 687 38.37 -7.60 39.06
N ALA A 688 39.37 -6.73 38.94
CA ALA A 688 40.56 -6.86 38.10
C ALA A 688 40.24 -7.06 36.61
N ASN A 689 39.16 -6.45 36.11
CA ASN A 689 38.75 -6.57 34.70
C ASN A 689 39.34 -5.50 33.77
N GLY A 690 40.11 -4.55 34.33
CA GLY A 690 40.77 -3.47 33.62
C GLY A 690 39.92 -2.22 33.41
N VAL A 691 38.76 -2.11 34.05
CA VAL A 691 37.91 -0.92 34.13
C VAL A 691 37.89 -0.46 35.59
N SER A 692 37.93 0.85 35.83
CA SER A 692 37.89 1.35 37.20
C SER A 692 36.51 1.14 37.83
N ASP A 693 36.42 0.94 39.16
CA ASP A 693 35.14 0.73 39.83
C ASP A 693 34.20 1.93 39.61
N GLY A 694 34.74 3.15 39.64
CA GLY A 694 34.04 4.39 39.26
C GLY A 694 33.52 4.41 37.82
N ASP A 695 34.31 3.98 36.83
CA ASP A 695 33.87 3.89 35.43
C ASP A 695 32.84 2.76 35.22
N GLU A 696 32.93 1.66 35.98
CA GLU A 696 31.94 0.58 35.98
C GLU A 696 30.59 1.09 36.50
N VAL A 697 30.58 1.79 37.63
CA VAL A 697 29.35 2.40 38.18
C VAL A 697 28.78 3.43 37.21
N LYS A 698 29.62 4.26 36.58
CA LYS A 698 29.21 5.23 35.56
C LYS A 698 28.61 4.56 34.32
N ALA A 699 29.09 3.37 33.97
CA ALA A 699 28.52 2.52 32.94
C ALA A 699 27.28 1.73 33.41
N GLY A 700 26.91 1.85 34.69
CA GLY A 700 25.73 1.24 35.31
C GLY A 700 25.96 -0.20 35.81
N PHE A 701 27.21 -0.58 36.07
CA PHE A 701 27.61 -1.91 36.53
C PHE A 701 28.11 -1.89 37.97
N ASN A 702 27.96 -3.02 38.65
CA ASN A 702 28.43 -3.22 40.01
C ASN A 702 29.91 -3.63 39.98
N PRO A 703 30.78 -2.93 40.73
CA PRO A 703 32.23 -3.08 40.60
C PRO A 703 32.79 -4.42 41.09
N VAL A 704 32.04 -5.16 41.90
CA VAL A 704 32.46 -6.48 42.40
C VAL A 704 32.03 -7.59 41.46
N THR A 705 30.79 -7.50 40.97
CA THR A 705 30.14 -8.60 40.24
C THR A 705 30.19 -8.42 38.72
N GLY A 706 30.47 -7.22 38.22
CA GLY A 706 30.34 -6.84 36.81
C GLY A 706 28.89 -6.90 36.31
N LEU A 707 27.90 -7.13 37.18
CA LEU A 707 26.48 -7.19 36.84
C LEU A 707 25.86 -5.80 36.86
N LYS A 708 24.80 -5.59 36.08
CA LYS A 708 24.13 -4.29 36.01
C LYS A 708 23.52 -3.90 37.36
N LEU A 709 23.81 -2.68 37.84
CA LEU A 709 23.16 -2.11 39.02
C LEU A 709 21.67 -1.95 38.74
N ALA A 710 20.82 -2.42 39.67
CA ALA A 710 19.37 -2.40 39.52
C ALA A 710 18.67 -1.77 40.73
N GLY A 711 17.50 -1.16 40.49
CA GLY A 711 16.63 -0.63 41.54
C GLY A 711 17.25 0.54 42.31
N GLN A 712 17.13 0.52 43.64
CA GLN A 712 17.59 1.59 44.52
C GLN A 712 19.11 1.86 44.42
N GLN A 713 19.92 0.83 44.15
CA GLN A 713 21.37 0.96 44.04
C GLN A 713 21.81 1.84 42.89
N LEU A 714 21.10 1.82 41.75
CA LEU A 714 21.43 2.72 40.64
C LEU A 714 20.89 4.13 40.90
N SER A 715 19.74 4.25 41.56
CA SER A 715 19.05 5.52 41.77
C SER A 715 19.86 6.56 42.54
N GLN A 716 20.75 6.14 43.45
CA GLN A 716 21.62 7.05 44.20
C GLN A 716 22.70 7.72 43.32
N PHE A 717 22.99 7.14 42.15
CA PHE A 717 23.97 7.65 41.20
C PHE A 717 23.31 8.44 40.06
N VAL A 718 21.98 8.57 40.02
CA VAL A 718 21.32 9.23 38.88
C VAL A 718 21.12 10.71 39.18
N ARG A 719 21.74 11.57 38.37
CA ARG A 719 21.44 13.00 38.30
C ARG A 719 20.66 13.30 37.02
N THR A 720 19.74 14.25 37.11
CA THR A 720 18.93 14.65 35.97
C THR A 720 19.54 15.84 35.20
N ASP A 721 19.73 15.69 33.90
CA ASP A 721 20.15 16.78 33.00
C ASP A 721 18.97 17.70 32.66
N GLY A 722 18.98 18.90 33.24
CA GLY A 722 17.97 19.92 32.98
C GLY A 722 17.90 20.38 31.51
N ALA A 723 19.00 20.32 30.76
CA ALA A 723 18.99 20.69 29.34
C ALA A 723 18.23 19.67 28.49
N MET A 724 18.36 18.38 28.80
CA MET A 724 17.60 17.32 28.12
C MET A 724 16.12 17.36 28.50
N LEU A 725 15.79 17.61 29.77
CA LEU A 725 14.41 17.85 30.17
C LEU A 725 13.79 19.02 29.43
N LYS A 726 14.55 20.11 29.22
CA LYS A 726 14.04 21.25 28.46
C LYS A 726 13.72 20.88 27.01
N LYS A 727 14.60 20.12 26.35
CA LYS A 727 14.31 19.58 25.00
C LYS A 727 13.10 18.66 24.99
N ALA A 728 12.89 17.87 26.06
CA ALA A 728 11.71 17.03 26.21
C ALA A 728 10.42 17.86 26.26
N GLU A 729 10.40 18.91 27.08
CA GLU A 729 9.28 19.85 27.17
C GLU A 729 8.99 20.53 25.83
N ASP A 730 10.01 21.01 25.13
CA ASP A 730 9.84 21.73 23.86
C ASP A 730 9.25 20.82 22.77
N ALA A 731 9.71 19.57 22.70
CA ALA A 731 9.12 18.56 21.80
C ALA A 731 7.64 18.29 22.16
N LEU A 732 7.31 18.13 23.44
CA LEU A 732 5.96 17.85 23.89
C LEU A 732 5.00 19.03 23.68
N ASN A 733 5.48 20.25 23.90
CA ASN A 733 4.75 21.47 23.55
C ASN A 733 4.47 21.55 22.05
N LYS A 734 5.42 21.12 21.20
CA LYS A 734 5.18 21.04 19.76
C LYS A 734 4.11 20.00 19.40
N ALA A 735 4.07 18.86 20.10
CA ALA A 735 3.01 17.87 19.93
C ALA A 735 1.61 18.45 20.28
N ILE A 736 1.53 19.21 21.38
CA ILE A 736 0.30 19.90 21.81
C ILE A 736 -0.12 20.96 20.79
N GLU A 737 0.82 21.74 20.25
CA GLU A 737 0.55 22.73 19.20
C GLU A 737 -0.05 22.07 17.95
N LEU A 738 0.58 21.00 17.46
CA LEU A 738 0.14 20.26 16.29
C LEU A 738 -1.21 19.55 16.51
N LYS A 739 -1.49 19.14 17.75
CA LYS A 739 -2.73 18.45 18.12
C LYS A 739 -3.11 18.72 19.59
N PRO A 740 -3.88 19.78 19.85
CA PRO A 740 -4.30 20.15 21.21
C PRO A 740 -5.22 19.11 21.88
N ASN A 741 -5.81 18.19 21.11
CA ASN A 741 -6.69 17.13 21.59
C ASN A 741 -6.01 15.76 21.69
N LEU A 742 -4.71 15.72 22.04
CA LEU A 742 -3.93 14.49 22.21
C LEU A 742 -3.57 14.27 23.70
N PRO A 743 -4.32 13.45 24.45
CA PRO A 743 -4.08 13.19 25.87
C PRO A 743 -2.64 12.81 26.22
N ASP A 744 -2.04 11.92 25.42
CA ASP A 744 -0.68 11.41 25.61
C ASP A 744 0.37 12.51 25.72
N SER A 745 0.18 13.64 25.00
CA SER A 745 1.12 14.76 25.05
C SER A 745 1.09 15.50 26.39
N TYR A 746 -0.09 15.66 27.00
CA TYR A 746 -0.24 16.30 28.30
C TYR A 746 0.30 15.40 29.42
N ILE A 747 0.02 14.10 29.34
CA ILE A 747 0.53 13.09 30.28
C ILE A 747 2.07 13.05 30.23
N ALA A 748 2.64 12.95 29.03
CA ALA A 748 4.09 12.94 28.87
C ALA A 748 4.73 14.24 29.37
N LEU A 749 4.12 15.40 29.11
CA LEU A 749 4.64 16.68 29.58
C LEU A 749 4.63 16.77 31.12
N ALA A 750 3.54 16.35 31.75
CA ALA A 750 3.45 16.35 33.21
C ALA A 750 4.50 15.44 33.86
N ARG A 751 4.76 14.26 33.27
CA ARG A 751 5.83 13.35 33.74
C ARG A 751 7.23 13.97 33.59
N VAL A 752 7.49 14.67 32.48
CA VAL A 752 8.76 15.39 32.28
C VAL A 752 8.93 16.52 33.30
N GLN A 753 7.87 17.29 33.54
CA GLN A 753 7.87 18.39 34.51
C GLN A 753 8.07 17.88 35.94
N GLU A 754 7.38 16.82 36.33
CA GLU A 754 7.59 16.15 37.61
C GLU A 754 9.04 15.68 37.78
N LYS A 755 9.61 15.05 36.75
CA LYS A 755 11.01 14.62 36.76
C LYS A 755 11.99 15.80 36.93
N GLY A 756 11.64 16.96 36.39
CA GLY A 756 12.37 18.22 36.61
C GLY A 756 12.07 18.92 37.94
N GLY A 757 11.27 18.33 38.83
CA GLY A 757 10.86 18.92 40.11
C GLY A 757 9.75 19.98 40.00
N GLN A 758 9.20 20.22 38.82
CA GLN A 758 8.17 21.23 38.52
C GLN A 758 6.75 20.68 38.79
N LEU A 759 6.51 20.20 40.02
CA LEU A 759 5.24 19.55 40.41
C LEU A 759 4.02 20.48 40.30
N ALA A 760 4.20 21.79 40.54
CA ALA A 760 3.13 22.77 40.47
C ALA A 760 2.66 22.98 39.02
N GLU A 761 3.61 23.09 38.08
CA GLU A 761 3.37 23.19 36.65
C GLU A 761 2.72 21.92 36.10
N ALA A 762 3.24 20.74 36.48
CA ALA A 762 2.67 19.44 36.12
C ALA A 762 1.20 19.34 36.57
N LYS A 763 0.91 19.73 37.81
CA LYS A 763 -0.47 19.78 38.33
C LYS A 763 -1.34 20.74 37.54
N LYS A 764 -0.89 21.97 37.30
CA LYS A 764 -1.64 22.97 36.54
C LYS A 764 -1.99 22.46 35.14
N GLN A 765 -1.04 21.80 34.48
CA GLN A 765 -1.23 21.23 33.16
C GLN A 765 -2.25 20.08 33.16
N LEU A 766 -2.15 19.17 34.13
CA LEU A 766 -3.10 18.05 34.27
C LEU A 766 -4.48 18.51 34.70
N ASP A 767 -4.60 19.52 35.56
CA ASP A 767 -5.89 20.11 35.95
C ASP A 767 -6.59 20.75 34.73
N ALA A 768 -5.83 21.40 33.83
CA ALA A 768 -6.36 21.92 32.58
C ALA A 768 -6.75 20.79 31.61
N ALA A 769 -5.92 19.76 31.48
CA ALA A 769 -6.21 18.59 30.64
C ALA A 769 -7.45 17.83 31.15
N ALA A 770 -7.60 17.62 32.45
CA ALA A 770 -8.75 16.96 33.05
C ALA A 770 -10.07 17.71 32.77
N LYS A 771 -10.03 19.05 32.68
CA LYS A 771 -11.20 19.84 32.25
C LYS A 771 -11.53 19.65 30.77
N GLN A 772 -10.51 19.50 29.93
CA GLN A 772 -10.69 19.26 28.49
C GLN A 772 -11.13 17.82 28.20
N PHE A 773 -10.69 16.86 29.01
CA PHE A 773 -10.94 15.43 28.85
C PHE A 773 -11.53 14.83 30.14
N PRO A 774 -12.74 15.24 30.56
CA PRO A 774 -13.30 14.88 31.87
C PRO A 774 -13.54 13.37 32.08
N ASN A 775 -13.60 12.59 30.99
CA ASN A 775 -13.82 11.15 31.02
C ASN A 775 -12.59 10.33 30.59
N ASN A 776 -11.41 10.96 30.49
CA ASN A 776 -10.19 10.24 30.16
C ASN A 776 -9.53 9.73 31.46
N ALA A 777 -9.60 8.41 31.67
CA ALA A 777 -9.10 7.75 32.88
C ALA A 777 -7.58 7.96 33.08
N ASP A 778 -6.78 7.97 32.01
CA ASP A 778 -5.33 8.11 32.11
C ASP A 778 -4.91 9.53 32.58
N ILE A 779 -5.57 10.57 32.06
CA ILE A 779 -5.33 11.96 32.51
C ILE A 779 -5.73 12.12 33.98
N LEU A 780 -6.90 11.60 34.36
CA LEU A 780 -7.37 11.66 35.74
C LEU A 780 -6.44 10.86 36.67
N PHE A 781 -5.95 9.71 36.22
CA PHE A 781 -4.99 8.91 36.98
C PHE A 781 -3.70 9.70 37.23
N GLU A 782 -3.12 10.32 36.20
CA GLU A 782 -1.92 11.15 36.36
C GLU A 782 -2.17 12.36 37.26
N GLN A 783 -3.34 13.00 37.16
CA GLN A 783 -3.75 14.07 38.07
C GLN A 783 -3.81 13.58 39.52
N GLY A 784 -4.41 12.41 39.75
CA GLY A 784 -4.46 11.75 41.05
C GLY A 784 -3.08 11.43 41.59
N ARG A 785 -2.17 10.93 40.73
CA ARG A 785 -0.78 10.61 41.07
C ARG A 785 0.02 11.85 41.48
N ILE A 786 -0.05 12.93 40.72
CA ILE A 786 0.61 14.20 41.10
C ILE A 786 0.02 14.76 42.40
N THR A 787 -1.30 14.65 42.60
CA THR A 787 -1.97 15.09 43.84
C THR A 787 -1.56 14.24 45.05
N PHE A 788 -1.41 12.92 44.85
CA PHE A 788 -0.86 11.99 45.84
C PHE A 788 0.59 12.34 46.20
N ASN A 789 1.42 12.65 45.21
CA ASN A 789 2.82 13.06 45.41
C ASN A 789 2.95 14.41 46.14
N GLN A 790 1.94 15.28 46.01
CA GLN A 790 1.79 16.50 46.81
C GLN A 790 1.24 16.25 48.24
N ARG A 791 1.01 14.98 48.61
CA ARG A 791 0.47 14.52 49.90
C ARG A 791 -0.98 14.94 50.19
N ASP A 792 -1.74 15.37 49.18
CA ASP A 792 -3.19 15.59 49.31
C ASP A 792 -3.94 14.27 49.05
N TYR A 793 -3.87 13.37 50.02
CA TYR A 793 -4.46 12.03 49.92
C TYR A 793 -5.98 12.05 49.81
N THR A 794 -6.65 13.10 50.31
CA THR A 794 -8.12 13.23 50.26
C THR A 794 -8.59 13.58 48.85
N ALA A 795 -7.93 14.53 48.20
CA ALA A 795 -8.25 14.84 46.81
C ALA A 795 -7.83 13.68 45.87
N ALA A 796 -6.66 13.08 46.08
CA ALA A 796 -6.18 11.95 45.29
C ALA A 796 -7.14 10.75 45.34
N GLU A 797 -7.65 10.39 46.53
CA GLU A 797 -8.64 9.32 46.70
C GLU A 797 -9.89 9.55 45.84
N LYS A 798 -10.45 10.77 45.88
CA LYS A 798 -11.63 11.12 45.08
C LYS A 798 -11.37 10.95 43.59
N ILE A 799 -10.18 11.36 43.14
CA ILE A 799 -9.78 11.23 41.73
C ILE A 799 -9.61 9.75 41.36
N PHE A 800 -8.90 8.95 42.16
CA PHE A 800 -8.72 7.52 41.87
C PHE A 800 -10.04 6.74 41.88
N LYS A 801 -10.97 7.04 42.79
CA LYS A 801 -12.34 6.48 42.74
C LYS A 801 -13.07 6.84 41.45
N THR A 802 -12.87 8.06 40.94
CA THR A 802 -13.41 8.48 39.64
C THR A 802 -12.78 7.68 38.50
N VAL A 803 -11.46 7.49 38.51
CA VAL A 803 -10.75 6.65 37.53
C VAL A 803 -11.32 5.22 37.52
N ILE A 804 -11.48 4.61 38.69
CA ILE A 804 -12.04 3.25 38.84
C ILE A 804 -13.50 3.21 38.34
N SER A 805 -14.29 4.26 38.56
CA SER A 805 -15.66 4.32 38.03
C SER A 805 -15.74 4.37 36.49
N LEU A 806 -14.74 4.98 35.84
CA LEU A 806 -14.65 5.08 34.38
C LEU A 806 -13.98 3.84 33.77
N ALA A 807 -12.98 3.29 34.47
CA ALA A 807 -12.19 2.14 34.07
C ALA A 807 -12.02 1.18 35.26
N PRO A 808 -13.00 0.29 35.51
CA PRO A 808 -12.98 -0.64 36.66
C PRO A 808 -11.80 -1.62 36.67
N ASN A 809 -11.11 -1.79 35.55
CA ASN A 809 -9.95 -2.65 35.42
C ASN A 809 -8.64 -1.84 35.36
N HIS A 810 -8.60 -0.64 35.95
CA HIS A 810 -7.38 0.18 35.96
C HIS A 810 -6.48 -0.18 37.15
N ALA A 811 -5.63 -1.20 36.98
CA ALA A 811 -4.79 -1.78 38.04
C ALA A 811 -3.99 -0.73 38.85
N ASN A 812 -3.35 0.24 38.18
CA ASN A 812 -2.55 1.26 38.85
C ASN A 812 -3.39 2.19 39.75
N ALA A 813 -4.68 2.37 39.44
CA ALA A 813 -5.57 3.22 40.24
C ALA A 813 -6.01 2.49 41.51
N HIS A 814 -6.33 1.18 41.41
CA HIS A 814 -6.55 0.30 42.55
C HIS A 814 -5.31 0.27 43.45
N TYR A 815 -4.11 0.06 42.88
CA TYR A 815 -2.86 0.10 43.64
C TYR A 815 -2.66 1.44 44.37
N SER A 816 -2.84 2.57 43.67
CA SER A 816 -2.67 3.90 44.27
C SER A 816 -3.70 4.20 45.37
N LEU A 817 -4.92 3.69 45.22
CA LEU A 817 -5.96 3.78 46.25
C LEU A 817 -5.64 2.90 47.47
N GLY A 818 -5.10 1.70 47.25
CA GLY A 818 -4.58 0.83 48.29
C GLY A 818 -3.47 1.50 49.12
N LEU A 819 -2.54 2.20 48.47
CA LEU A 819 -1.50 2.98 49.15
C LEU A 819 -2.09 4.09 50.03
N ILE A 820 -3.14 4.78 49.57
CA ILE A 820 -3.84 5.80 50.38
C ILE A 820 -4.49 5.17 51.62
N TYR A 821 -5.18 4.04 51.48
CA TYR A 821 -5.81 3.36 52.60
C TYR A 821 -4.79 2.82 53.59
N GLN A 822 -3.68 2.24 53.09
CA GLN A 822 -2.56 1.79 53.92
C GLN A 822 -1.97 2.95 54.73
N GLN A 823 -1.73 4.10 54.09
CA GLN A 823 -1.19 5.29 54.74
C GLN A 823 -2.12 5.82 55.86
N ARG A 824 -3.43 5.58 55.75
CA ARG A 824 -4.43 5.95 56.75
C ARG A 824 -4.71 4.86 57.79
N GLY A 825 -4.06 3.70 57.70
CA GLY A 825 -4.26 2.56 58.58
C GLY A 825 -5.53 1.74 58.31
N ASP A 826 -6.21 1.97 57.18
CA ASP A 826 -7.38 1.19 56.76
C ASP A 826 -6.94 -0.07 56.02
N ILE A 827 -6.44 -1.04 56.80
CA ILE A 827 -5.83 -2.27 56.29
C ILE A 827 -6.82 -3.10 55.46
N ALA A 828 -8.10 -3.13 55.86
CA ALA A 828 -9.12 -3.92 55.19
C ALA A 828 -9.37 -3.43 53.76
N ASN A 829 -9.56 -2.12 53.58
CA ASN A 829 -9.75 -1.54 52.25
C ASN A 829 -8.45 -1.53 51.44
N ALA A 830 -7.29 -1.32 52.08
CA ALA A 830 -6.00 -1.43 51.40
C ALA A 830 -5.78 -2.82 50.77
N LEU A 831 -6.07 -3.88 51.54
CA LEU A 831 -5.93 -5.25 51.08
C LEU A 831 -6.85 -5.55 49.89
N ALA A 832 -8.12 -5.14 49.97
CA ALA A 832 -9.09 -5.34 48.90
C ALA A 832 -8.67 -4.68 47.57
N GLU A 833 -8.13 -3.46 47.64
CA GLU A 833 -7.66 -2.74 46.45
C GLU A 833 -6.37 -3.36 45.87
N PHE A 834 -5.43 -3.82 46.71
CA PHE A 834 -4.22 -4.50 46.23
C PHE A 834 -4.53 -5.87 45.61
N GLU A 835 -5.40 -6.67 46.22
CA GLU A 835 -5.85 -7.94 45.64
C GLU A 835 -6.56 -7.72 44.30
N LYS A 836 -7.33 -6.63 44.17
CA LYS A 836 -7.95 -6.28 42.89
C LYS A 836 -6.92 -5.86 41.84
N ALA A 837 -5.92 -5.06 42.22
CA ALA A 837 -4.81 -4.72 41.32
C ALA A 837 -4.04 -5.97 40.86
N GLU A 838 -3.84 -6.96 41.75
CA GLU A 838 -3.22 -8.25 41.45
C GLU A 838 -4.06 -9.09 40.47
N GLU A 839 -5.37 -9.17 40.71
CA GLU A 839 -6.30 -9.90 39.85
C GLU A 839 -6.27 -9.34 38.40
N ILE A 840 -6.15 -8.02 38.27
CA ILE A 840 -6.14 -7.34 36.97
C ILE A 840 -4.78 -7.45 36.28
N ALA A 841 -3.68 -7.16 36.98
CA ALA A 841 -2.35 -7.06 36.39
C ALA A 841 -1.56 -8.39 36.38
N GLY A 842 -2.01 -9.37 37.16
CA GLY A 842 -1.25 -10.57 37.49
C GLY A 842 -0.32 -10.36 38.69
N PRO A 843 0.22 -11.46 39.25
CA PRO A 843 1.12 -11.41 40.40
C PRO A 843 2.40 -10.64 40.08
N ASN A 844 2.80 -9.78 41.00
CA ASN A 844 4.07 -9.04 40.96
C ASN A 844 4.68 -9.07 42.36
N VAL A 845 6.00 -9.32 42.44
CA VAL A 845 6.77 -9.44 43.68
C VAL A 845 6.52 -8.28 44.65
N GLU A 846 6.40 -7.06 44.14
CA GLU A 846 6.15 -5.87 44.98
C GLU A 846 4.73 -5.87 45.58
N LEU A 847 3.74 -6.27 44.78
CA LEU A 847 2.34 -6.35 45.18
C LEU A 847 2.11 -7.51 46.16
N GLU A 848 2.68 -8.68 45.87
CA GLU A 848 2.64 -9.86 46.73
C GLU A 848 3.27 -9.55 48.10
N LYS A 849 4.41 -8.84 48.10
CA LYS A 849 5.06 -8.42 49.34
C LYS A 849 4.16 -7.50 50.16
N LEU A 850 3.51 -6.51 49.53
CA LEU A 850 2.58 -5.60 50.21
C LEU A 850 1.36 -6.35 50.78
N ILE A 851 0.74 -7.22 49.98
CA ILE A 851 -0.42 -8.02 50.37
C ILE A 851 -0.05 -8.93 51.55
N ASN A 852 1.10 -9.61 51.49
CA ASN A 852 1.57 -10.49 52.55
C ASN A 852 1.90 -9.70 53.84
N GLN A 853 2.50 -8.51 53.72
CA GLN A 853 2.78 -7.62 54.85
C GLN A 853 1.50 -7.13 55.55
N LEU A 854 0.42 -6.91 54.81
CA LEU A 854 -0.85 -6.44 55.36
C LEU A 854 -1.71 -7.59 55.92
N LYS A 855 -1.47 -8.84 55.48
CA LYS A 855 -2.12 -10.05 56.00
C LYS A 855 -1.50 -10.56 57.31
N THR A 856 -0.24 -10.24 57.59
CA THR A 856 0.43 -10.62 58.84
C THR A 856 0.22 -9.54 59.92
N PRO A 857 -0.38 -9.86 61.08
CA PRO A 857 -0.52 -8.89 62.16
C PRO A 857 0.87 -8.50 62.69
N PRO A 858 1.08 -7.24 63.13
CA PRO A 858 2.34 -6.84 63.72
C PRO A 858 2.60 -7.72 64.95
N THR A 859 3.69 -8.49 64.94
CA THR A 859 4.21 -9.15 66.14
C THR A 859 4.53 -8.08 67.19
N PRO A 860 4.01 -8.20 68.43
CA PRO A 860 4.20 -7.21 69.48
C PRO A 860 5.65 -7.03 69.92
#